data_AF-A0A8C3G039-F1
#
_entry.id   AF-A0A8C3G039-F1
#
_cell.length_a   1.000
_cell.length_b   1.000
_cell.length_c   1.000
_cell.angle_alpha   90.00
_cell.angle_beta   90.00
_cell.angle_gamma   90.00
#
_symmetry.space_group_name_H-M   'P 1'
#
loop_
_entity.id
_entity.type
_entity.pdbx_description
1 polymer ?
#
loop_
_entity_poly.entity_id
_entity_poly.type
_entity_poly.pdbx_seq_one_letter_code
_entity_poly.pdbx_strand_id
1 'polypeptide(L)'
;CSSPTKGCPQSFTRELRPSSRHLPTSFVLPSFRLTDHVTLLSKKLVDWLRYASITQGGGVPSGGFFTGPRSRQPVPTAELDGTVSGDFFTVLCVGQGFTEDQWMNVYSFSMLRHWLLTYHSVSNDDRSEVDGSVVSMVSATSSSSRLLPPKERLREKAFQYCQRLIEQSDRKAHKRTDTDLQKACLVEAVCILDCVCGEDASLVYRTFPCIKALFGRLSSDLSFARVLLPIAQFYLNHGEMAAVDCECVWKLVFGRFPAELFNNQFLAHELLRFLRLNLESLQLRVPQYSHSFPNLLKFLAWDSPAVVDDFVDLLPSLVTAGTAVELLHTLLDLPCLSATLVLQVRSTCLPISEPGGRGLLSLDAFRSQSFRGLFLFLLRGEAGDTIDRLSTLHELLAETADWSRVVQCAQTVPVLLHIFFNTVIAVADEKLLAHLVQVMLERSSLLLNIPKYNKEIHRVFSSHLLRLCKLHPSLVVDQSHELLEFAGATAKVYSKEEIYTHVVWVLGEYLSVSCDSRCSVKLITSCFETLEAVLFEITSSAPPPGADCPVPRVVTSLMSALAKLASRSHDLIPRVSLFLSKLRTVTRGGPVAWCSDEEDLVAIVTRGEELWSLLKAPGVAQSVLTPPALVTSPQWHRDTNVAMLLRLRALTNLTHSQ
;
A
#
# COMPACT_ATOMS: atom_id res chain seq x y z
N CYS A 1 -14.10 -1.98 -59.28
CA CYS A 1 -13.32 -2.84 -60.19
C CYS A 1 -11.85 -2.85 -59.78
N SER A 2 -11.29 -4.06 -59.68
CA SER A 2 -9.87 -4.45 -59.82
C SER A 2 -8.79 -3.93 -58.84
N SER A 3 -8.57 -4.78 -57.82
CA SER A 3 -7.29 -5.46 -57.48
C SER A 3 -6.30 -4.87 -56.44
N PRO A 4 -5.59 -5.74 -55.66
CA PRO A 4 -5.02 -5.46 -54.34
C PRO A 4 -3.48 -5.55 -54.30
N THR A 5 -2.78 -4.80 -53.44
CA THR A 5 -1.40 -5.15 -53.00
C THR A 5 -0.95 -4.31 -51.80
N LYS A 6 -0.05 -4.91 -51.00
CA LYS A 6 0.72 -4.39 -49.85
C LYS A 6 0.13 -4.65 -48.45
N GLY A 7 0.31 -5.89 -47.99
CA GLY A 7 0.31 -6.22 -46.56
C GLY A 7 1.48 -5.52 -45.86
N CYS A 8 1.15 -4.64 -44.93
CA CYS A 8 2.06 -3.87 -44.09
C CYS A 8 2.41 -4.69 -42.82
N PRO A 9 3.62 -4.59 -42.24
CA PRO A 9 4.03 -5.35 -41.03
C PRO A 9 3.34 -4.90 -39.73
N GLN A 10 2.27 -4.11 -39.80
CA GLN A 10 1.54 -3.58 -38.66
C GLN A 10 0.49 -4.56 -38.07
N SER A 11 0.31 -5.75 -38.66
CA SER A 11 -0.66 -6.74 -38.16
C SER A 11 -0.17 -7.53 -36.93
N PHE A 12 1.14 -7.80 -36.82
CA PHE A 12 1.70 -8.64 -35.76
C PHE A 12 1.55 -8.07 -34.34
N THR A 13 1.62 -6.75 -34.18
CA THR A 13 1.50 -6.09 -32.87
C THR A 13 0.06 -5.85 -32.42
N ARG A 14 -0.93 -5.98 -33.31
CA ARG A 14 -2.34 -5.75 -32.98
C ARG A 14 -3.07 -7.02 -32.51
N GLU A 15 -2.58 -8.20 -32.89
CA GLU A 15 -3.19 -9.49 -32.53
C GLU A 15 -2.71 -10.09 -31.20
N LEU A 16 -1.69 -9.49 -30.56
CA LEU A 16 -1.20 -9.90 -29.24
C LEU A 16 -1.85 -9.13 -28.06
N ARG A 17 -2.93 -8.38 -28.29
CA ARG A 17 -3.75 -7.84 -27.18
C ARG A 17 -4.78 -8.89 -26.77
N PRO A 18 -4.92 -9.22 -25.47
CA PRO A 18 -6.08 -9.96 -25.02
C PRO A 18 -7.31 -9.07 -25.20
N SER A 19 -8.17 -9.40 -26.15
CA SER A 19 -9.53 -8.86 -26.21
C SER A 19 -10.32 -9.43 -25.03
N SER A 20 -10.15 -8.83 -23.85
CA SER A 20 -10.89 -9.14 -22.64
C SER A 20 -12.25 -8.45 -22.62
N ARG A 21 -13.06 -8.56 -23.69
CA ARG A 21 -14.48 -8.17 -23.68
C ARG A 21 -15.27 -9.11 -24.58
N HIS A 22 -16.25 -9.78 -23.97
CA HIS A 22 -17.28 -10.66 -24.53
C HIS A 22 -16.89 -12.13 -24.75
N LEU A 23 -16.83 -12.89 -23.66
CA LEU A 23 -17.26 -14.29 -23.64
C LEU A 23 -18.27 -14.45 -22.49
N PRO A 24 -19.53 -14.84 -22.75
CA PRO A 24 -20.53 -15.00 -21.71
C PRO A 24 -20.24 -16.24 -20.86
N THR A 25 -20.18 -16.04 -19.55
CA THR A 25 -20.27 -17.06 -18.52
C THR A 25 -21.61 -17.78 -18.61
N SER A 26 -21.64 -18.99 -19.17
CA SER A 26 -22.48 -20.16 -18.79
C SER A 26 -22.64 -21.11 -19.98
N PHE A 27 -21.85 -22.19 -20.00
CA PHE A 27 -22.23 -23.39 -20.73
C PHE A 27 -21.85 -24.60 -19.87
N VAL A 28 -22.83 -25.09 -19.10
CA VAL A 28 -22.78 -26.46 -18.56
C VAL A 28 -23.19 -27.37 -19.72
N LEU A 29 -22.22 -28.10 -20.28
CA LEU A 29 -22.41 -29.14 -21.29
C LEU A 29 -21.82 -30.47 -20.77
N PRO A 30 -22.37 -31.62 -21.18
CA PRO A 30 -22.17 -32.90 -20.51
C PRO A 30 -20.71 -33.39 -20.57
N SER A 31 -20.19 -33.74 -19.40
CA SER A 31 -18.79 -34.02 -19.07
C SER A 31 -18.11 -35.10 -19.92
N PHE A 32 -18.86 -36.09 -20.43
CA PHE A 32 -18.27 -37.25 -21.12
C PHE A 32 -17.76 -36.94 -22.55
N ARG A 33 -18.29 -35.92 -23.25
CA ARG A 33 -17.82 -35.54 -24.60
C ARG A 33 -16.66 -34.53 -24.56
N LEU A 34 -16.49 -33.81 -23.45
CA LEU A 34 -15.48 -32.77 -23.32
C LEU A 34 -14.07 -33.38 -23.28
N THR A 35 -13.90 -34.48 -22.55
CA THR A 35 -12.59 -35.12 -22.30
C THR A 35 -11.92 -35.60 -23.59
N ASP A 36 -12.68 -36.18 -24.53
CA ASP A 36 -12.15 -36.65 -25.82
C ASP A 36 -11.69 -35.49 -26.72
N HIS A 37 -12.48 -34.42 -26.79
CA HIS A 37 -12.13 -33.23 -27.56
C HIS A 37 -10.92 -32.50 -26.98
N VAL A 38 -10.83 -32.43 -25.65
CA VAL A 38 -9.71 -31.81 -24.95
C VAL A 38 -8.42 -32.63 -25.11
N THR A 39 -8.54 -33.96 -25.08
CA THR A 39 -7.42 -34.89 -25.35
C THR A 39 -6.94 -34.77 -26.81
N LEU A 40 -7.87 -34.69 -27.76
CA LEU A 40 -7.56 -34.48 -29.17
C LEU A 40 -6.85 -33.14 -29.41
N LEU A 41 -7.36 -32.06 -28.80
CA LEU A 41 -6.75 -30.74 -28.95
C LEU A 41 -5.36 -30.71 -28.31
N SER A 42 -5.17 -31.33 -27.14
CA SER A 42 -3.85 -31.44 -26.49
C SER A 42 -2.83 -32.17 -27.37
N LYS A 43 -3.25 -33.22 -28.08
CA LYS A 43 -2.40 -33.90 -29.09
C LYS A 43 -2.04 -32.97 -30.25
N LYS A 44 -3.00 -32.20 -30.76
CA LYS A 44 -2.77 -31.22 -31.85
C LYS A 44 -1.83 -30.09 -31.42
N LEU A 45 -2.01 -29.54 -30.22
CA LEU A 45 -1.11 -28.54 -29.63
C LEU A 45 0.33 -29.07 -29.54
N VAL A 46 0.51 -30.32 -29.08
CA VAL A 46 1.82 -30.96 -29.07
C VAL A 46 2.44 -31.02 -30.46
N ASP A 47 1.64 -31.42 -31.46
CA ASP A 47 2.14 -31.57 -32.82
C ASP A 47 2.53 -30.22 -33.42
N TRP A 48 1.71 -29.18 -33.21
CA TRP A 48 1.99 -27.83 -33.68
C TRP A 48 3.20 -27.20 -33.00
N LEU A 49 3.36 -27.37 -31.67
CA LEU A 49 4.50 -26.84 -30.93
C LEU A 49 5.84 -27.48 -31.34
N ARG A 50 5.86 -28.79 -31.62
CA ARG A 50 7.12 -29.52 -31.86
C ARG A 50 7.47 -29.75 -33.34
N TYR A 51 6.47 -29.90 -34.20
CA TYR A 51 6.67 -30.40 -35.56
C TYR A 51 6.25 -29.41 -36.65
N ALA A 52 6.02 -28.14 -36.31
CA ALA A 52 5.86 -27.10 -37.31
C ALA A 52 7.11 -26.98 -38.19
N SER A 53 6.88 -26.75 -39.48
CA SER A 53 7.90 -26.71 -40.52
C SER A 53 8.88 -25.57 -40.31
N ILE A 54 10.15 -25.83 -40.61
CA ILE A 54 11.25 -24.85 -40.52
C ILE A 54 11.55 -24.15 -41.85
N THR A 55 10.76 -24.43 -42.89
CA THR A 55 10.88 -23.83 -44.23
C THR A 55 9.84 -22.74 -44.43
N GLN A 56 10.22 -21.63 -45.05
CA GLN A 56 9.29 -20.54 -45.33
C GLN A 56 8.20 -20.98 -46.31
N GLY A 57 7.00 -20.43 -46.13
CA GLY A 57 5.92 -20.56 -47.10
C GLY A 57 6.32 -19.94 -48.45
N GLY A 58 5.93 -20.56 -49.55
CA GLY A 58 6.29 -20.09 -50.90
C GLY A 58 5.92 -18.61 -51.09
N GLY A 59 6.93 -17.76 -51.31
CA GLY A 59 6.72 -16.35 -51.56
C GLY A 59 5.96 -16.11 -52.88
N VAL A 60 5.14 -15.05 -52.91
CA VAL A 60 4.58 -14.52 -54.15
C VAL A 60 5.73 -14.24 -55.12
N PRO A 61 5.67 -14.70 -56.39
CA PRO A 61 6.76 -14.48 -57.32
C PRO A 61 6.94 -12.98 -57.54
N SER A 62 8.07 -12.43 -57.08
CA SER A 62 8.49 -11.10 -57.50
C SER A 62 8.81 -11.19 -58.99
N GLY A 63 7.94 -10.61 -59.82
CA GLY A 63 8.01 -10.69 -61.28
C GLY A 63 9.34 -10.16 -61.82
N GLY A 64 10.25 -11.08 -62.16
CA GLY A 64 11.45 -10.82 -62.94
C GLY A 64 11.38 -11.70 -64.19
N PHE A 65 11.30 -11.07 -65.36
CA PHE A 65 10.99 -11.71 -66.65
C PHE A 65 12.09 -12.65 -67.21
N PHE A 66 13.15 -12.98 -66.46
CA PHE A 66 14.25 -13.81 -66.93
C PHE A 66 14.86 -14.68 -65.81
N THR A 67 14.17 -15.74 -65.37
CA THR A 67 14.82 -16.91 -64.74
C THR A 67 14.03 -18.18 -65.04
N GLY A 68 14.69 -19.17 -65.67
CA GLY A 68 14.10 -20.47 -66.01
C GLY A 68 13.69 -21.32 -64.79
N PRO A 69 13.02 -22.47 -65.00
CA PRO A 69 12.41 -23.28 -63.95
C PRO A 69 13.48 -24.11 -63.24
N ARG A 70 14.25 -23.48 -62.36
CA ARG A 70 14.89 -24.18 -61.24
C ARG A 70 13.94 -24.05 -60.07
N SER A 71 13.40 -25.17 -59.60
CA SER A 71 12.68 -25.28 -58.33
C SER A 71 13.52 -24.59 -57.25
N ARG A 72 13.15 -23.34 -56.89
CA ARG A 72 13.81 -22.64 -55.78
C ARG A 72 13.58 -23.50 -54.55
N GLN A 73 14.66 -24.03 -53.98
CA GLN A 73 14.56 -24.80 -52.74
C GLN A 73 13.86 -23.95 -51.68
N PRO A 74 12.99 -24.55 -50.83
CA PRO A 74 12.33 -23.82 -49.76
C PRO A 74 13.37 -23.12 -48.90
N VAL A 75 13.29 -21.80 -48.80
CA VAL A 75 14.24 -21.03 -47.98
C VAL A 75 13.95 -21.36 -46.52
N PRO A 76 14.96 -21.71 -45.70
CA PRO A 76 14.72 -21.96 -44.29
C PRO A 76 14.26 -20.68 -43.58
N THR A 77 13.48 -20.86 -42.52
CA THR A 77 13.20 -19.77 -41.58
C THR A 77 14.50 -19.32 -40.92
N ALA A 78 14.58 -18.02 -40.66
CA ALA A 78 15.69 -17.42 -39.94
C ALA A 78 15.30 -17.16 -38.49
N GLU A 79 16.27 -16.88 -37.66
CA GLU A 79 16.13 -16.45 -36.28
C GLU A 79 16.16 -14.90 -36.25
N LEU A 80 15.94 -14.28 -35.09
CA LEU A 80 15.87 -12.80 -34.99
C LEU A 80 17.17 -12.08 -35.40
N ASP A 81 18.30 -12.79 -35.35
CA ASP A 81 19.62 -12.34 -35.81
C ASP A 81 19.90 -12.69 -37.28
N GLY A 82 18.93 -13.23 -38.02
CA GLY A 82 19.06 -13.58 -39.44
C GLY A 82 19.82 -14.88 -39.70
N THR A 83 20.30 -15.58 -38.68
CA THR A 83 20.89 -16.91 -38.85
C THR A 83 19.80 -17.96 -39.05
N VAL A 84 20.15 -19.11 -39.63
CA VAL A 84 19.17 -20.17 -39.96
C VAL A 84 18.64 -20.85 -38.69
N SER A 85 17.32 -21.07 -38.60
CA SER A 85 16.67 -21.80 -37.51
C SER A 85 17.11 -23.27 -37.47
N GLY A 86 17.51 -23.77 -36.30
CA GLY A 86 18.24 -25.04 -36.17
C GLY A 86 17.46 -26.28 -35.69
N ASP A 87 16.60 -26.18 -34.67
CA ASP A 87 15.96 -27.35 -34.02
C ASP A 87 14.50 -27.55 -34.47
N PHE A 88 13.60 -26.63 -34.09
CA PHE A 88 12.21 -26.60 -34.55
C PHE A 88 11.69 -25.16 -34.58
N PHE A 89 10.58 -24.93 -35.29
CA PHE A 89 9.98 -23.61 -35.45
C PHE A 89 9.38 -23.09 -34.13
N THR A 90 9.61 -21.81 -33.84
CA THR A 90 9.01 -21.10 -32.71
C THR A 90 8.46 -19.74 -33.16
N VAL A 91 7.74 -19.07 -32.26
CA VAL A 91 7.23 -17.70 -32.49
C VAL A 91 8.33 -16.64 -32.69
N LEU A 92 9.60 -16.95 -32.38
CA LEU A 92 10.73 -16.04 -32.62
C LEU A 92 11.44 -16.30 -33.97
N CYS A 93 10.95 -17.25 -34.76
CA CYS A 93 11.43 -17.45 -36.13
C CYS A 93 10.89 -16.36 -37.08
N VAL A 94 11.74 -15.88 -37.97
CA VAL A 94 11.47 -14.86 -38.98
C VAL A 94 11.43 -15.50 -40.38
N GLY A 95 10.41 -15.17 -41.16
CA GLY A 95 10.28 -15.60 -42.56
C GLY A 95 9.55 -14.56 -43.39
N GLN A 96 9.66 -14.65 -44.72
CA GLN A 96 8.90 -13.76 -45.63
C GLN A 96 7.42 -14.13 -45.71
N GLY A 97 7.06 -15.36 -45.36
CA GLY A 97 5.69 -15.85 -45.24
C GLY A 97 5.64 -17.11 -44.40
N PHE A 98 4.57 -17.26 -43.61
CA PHE A 98 4.35 -18.42 -42.75
C PHE A 98 3.37 -19.41 -43.38
N THR A 99 3.68 -20.70 -43.25
CA THR A 99 2.78 -21.81 -43.59
C THR A 99 1.67 -21.97 -42.55
N GLU A 100 0.62 -22.75 -42.86
CA GLU A 100 -0.51 -22.94 -41.95
C GLU A 100 -0.09 -23.55 -40.62
N ASP A 101 0.79 -24.55 -40.63
CA ASP A 101 1.34 -25.18 -39.42
C ASP A 101 2.21 -24.23 -38.58
N GLN A 102 2.92 -23.28 -39.21
CA GLN A 102 3.64 -22.21 -38.52
C GLN A 102 2.68 -21.23 -37.84
N TRP A 103 1.58 -20.85 -38.50
CA TRP A 103 0.52 -20.06 -37.85
C TRP A 103 -0.10 -20.80 -36.67
N MET A 104 -0.40 -22.10 -36.84
CA MET A 104 -0.92 -22.92 -35.74
C MET A 104 0.06 -23.05 -34.58
N ASN A 105 1.36 -23.06 -34.81
CA ASN A 105 2.38 -22.99 -33.75
C ASN A 105 2.28 -21.69 -32.95
N VAL A 106 2.20 -20.54 -33.64
CA VAL A 106 2.07 -19.22 -33.00
C VAL A 106 0.78 -19.14 -32.18
N TYR A 107 -0.35 -19.60 -32.74
CA TYR A 107 -1.63 -19.65 -32.01
C TYR A 107 -1.57 -20.62 -30.82
N SER A 108 -0.92 -21.77 -30.98
CA SER A 108 -0.77 -22.75 -29.90
C SER A 108 -0.03 -22.15 -28.72
N PHE A 109 1.09 -21.45 -28.97
CA PHE A 109 1.85 -20.79 -27.93
C PHE A 109 1.05 -19.68 -27.22
N SER A 110 0.33 -18.84 -27.98
CA SER A 110 -0.41 -17.71 -27.41
C SER A 110 -1.57 -18.11 -26.50
N MET A 111 -2.12 -19.32 -26.65
CA MET A 111 -3.17 -19.87 -25.79
C MET A 111 -2.68 -20.91 -24.77
N LEU A 112 -1.40 -21.31 -24.83
CA LEU A 112 -0.88 -22.48 -24.12
C LEU A 112 -1.03 -22.35 -22.60
N ARG A 113 -0.67 -21.20 -22.02
CA ARG A 113 -0.80 -20.95 -20.59
C ARG A 113 -2.25 -21.07 -20.12
N HIS A 114 -3.16 -20.40 -20.83
CA HIS A 114 -4.58 -20.42 -20.48
C HIS A 114 -5.15 -21.84 -20.60
N TRP A 115 -4.72 -22.59 -21.61
CA TRP A 115 -5.09 -23.98 -21.79
C TRP A 115 -4.60 -24.86 -20.63
N LEU A 116 -3.33 -24.74 -20.21
CA LEU A 116 -2.77 -25.49 -19.08
C LEU A 116 -3.55 -25.21 -17.79
N LEU A 117 -3.78 -23.93 -17.47
CA LEU A 117 -4.51 -23.53 -16.26
C LEU A 117 -5.97 -24.04 -16.25
N THR A 118 -6.67 -23.95 -17.38
CA THR A 118 -8.08 -24.39 -17.48
C THR A 118 -8.19 -25.91 -17.49
N TYR A 119 -7.22 -26.60 -18.09
CA TYR A 119 -7.20 -28.05 -18.14
C TYR A 119 -6.90 -28.69 -16.78
N HIS A 120 -6.31 -27.93 -15.85
CA HIS A 120 -6.13 -28.33 -14.46
C HIS A 120 -7.44 -28.27 -13.65
N SER A 121 -8.23 -27.19 -13.75
CA SER A 121 -9.44 -27.02 -12.93
C SER A 121 -10.51 -28.09 -13.19
N VAL A 122 -10.69 -28.50 -14.45
CA VAL A 122 -11.65 -29.53 -14.85
C VAL A 122 -11.26 -30.93 -14.33
N SER A 123 -9.97 -31.18 -14.05
CA SER A 123 -9.48 -32.49 -13.61
C SER A 123 -9.55 -32.69 -12.09
N ASN A 124 -9.65 -31.61 -11.29
CA ASN A 124 -9.66 -31.71 -9.83
C ASN A 124 -11.04 -32.07 -9.25
N ASP A 125 -12.12 -31.88 -10.00
CA ASP A 125 -13.47 -32.27 -9.57
C ASP A 125 -13.71 -33.80 -9.59
N ASP A 126 -12.85 -34.58 -10.26
CA ASP A 126 -13.03 -36.03 -10.47
C ASP A 126 -12.07 -36.91 -9.64
N ARG A 127 -11.27 -36.36 -8.72
CA ARG A 127 -10.29 -37.15 -7.93
C ARG A 127 -10.58 -37.13 -6.42
N SER A 128 -11.71 -37.73 -6.03
CA SER A 128 -11.74 -38.49 -4.78
C SER A 128 -11.24 -39.92 -5.07
N GLU A 129 -10.13 -40.27 -4.41
CA GLU A 129 -9.61 -41.63 -4.22
C GLU A 129 -9.40 -42.48 -5.48
N VAL A 130 -8.13 -42.66 -5.88
CA VAL A 130 -7.50 -43.97 -6.10
C VAL A 130 -6.08 -43.81 -6.68
N ASP A 131 -5.18 -44.54 -6.04
CA ASP A 131 -3.83 -44.97 -6.41
C ASP A 131 -2.72 -43.95 -6.71
N GLY A 132 -1.76 -43.96 -5.77
CA GLY A 132 -0.37 -43.67 -6.07
C GLY A 132 0.17 -44.67 -7.09
N SER A 133 0.82 -44.16 -8.13
CA SER A 133 1.55 -45.00 -9.07
C SER A 133 2.92 -44.42 -9.33
N VAL A 134 3.90 -45.25 -8.97
CA VAL A 134 5.34 -45.06 -9.05
C VAL A 134 5.76 -45.14 -10.51
N VAL A 135 5.73 -44.02 -11.25
CA VAL A 135 6.41 -43.92 -12.56
C VAL A 135 7.00 -42.51 -12.72
N SER A 136 8.06 -42.21 -11.98
CA SER A 136 8.88 -41.03 -12.22
C SER A 136 10.35 -41.39 -12.09
N MET A 137 10.94 -41.88 -13.19
CA MET A 137 12.38 -41.77 -13.48
C MET A 137 12.80 -42.34 -14.85
N VAL A 138 11.99 -42.26 -15.91
CA VAL A 138 12.50 -42.56 -17.26
C VAL A 138 11.73 -41.74 -18.28
N SER A 139 12.38 -40.80 -18.99
CA SER A 139 12.17 -40.48 -20.41
C SER A 139 12.93 -39.21 -20.84
N ALA A 140 14.24 -39.31 -21.05
CA ALA A 140 15.07 -38.25 -21.65
C ALA A 140 15.37 -38.49 -23.15
N THR A 141 14.55 -39.27 -23.85
CA THR A 141 14.70 -39.52 -25.30
C THR A 141 13.41 -39.26 -26.06
N SER A 142 13.52 -38.63 -27.23
CA SER A 142 12.41 -38.16 -28.09
C SER A 142 11.39 -39.24 -28.50
N SER A 143 11.76 -40.52 -28.37
CA SER A 143 10.91 -41.68 -28.63
C SER A 143 10.04 -42.10 -27.43
N SER A 144 10.49 -41.87 -26.20
CA SER A 144 9.80 -42.31 -24.97
C SER A 144 8.64 -41.39 -24.57
N SER A 145 8.70 -40.09 -24.92
CA SER A 145 7.63 -39.13 -24.64
C SER A 145 6.31 -39.42 -25.37
N ARG A 146 6.31 -40.32 -26.38
CA ARG A 146 5.09 -40.72 -27.11
C ARG A 146 4.19 -41.64 -26.29
N LEU A 147 4.74 -42.28 -25.24
CA LEU A 147 4.04 -43.20 -24.36
C LEU A 147 3.33 -42.48 -23.20
N LEU A 148 3.64 -41.20 -22.98
CA LEU A 148 3.02 -40.39 -21.93
C LEU A 148 1.55 -40.11 -22.27
N PRO A 149 0.67 -40.04 -21.26
CA PRO A 149 -0.66 -39.46 -21.40
C PRO A 149 -0.60 -38.10 -22.10
N PRO A 150 -1.61 -37.73 -22.92
CA PRO A 150 -1.60 -36.49 -23.68
C PRO A 150 -1.34 -35.22 -22.86
N LYS A 151 -1.77 -35.19 -21.60
CA LYS A 151 -1.49 -34.11 -20.65
C LYS A 151 -0.01 -34.00 -20.30
N GLU A 152 0.61 -35.09 -19.85
CA GLU A 152 2.04 -35.17 -19.53
C GLU A 152 2.91 -34.86 -20.76
N ARG A 153 2.51 -35.37 -21.92
CA ARG A 153 3.18 -35.08 -23.19
C ARG A 153 3.10 -33.59 -23.56
N LEU A 154 1.96 -32.95 -23.35
CA LEU A 154 1.81 -31.51 -23.58
C LEU A 154 2.71 -30.70 -22.64
N ARG A 155 2.80 -31.06 -21.35
CA ARG A 155 3.70 -30.42 -20.38
C ARG A 155 5.17 -30.52 -20.79
N GLU A 156 5.64 -31.72 -21.13
CA GLU A 156 7.03 -31.93 -21.56
C GLU A 156 7.35 -31.14 -22.85
N LYS A 157 6.40 -31.03 -23.78
CA LYS A 157 6.60 -30.27 -25.02
C LYS A 157 6.48 -28.76 -24.82
N ALA A 158 5.61 -28.31 -23.92
CA ALA A 158 5.56 -26.91 -23.48
C ALA A 158 6.89 -26.50 -22.83
N PHE A 159 7.44 -27.35 -21.95
CA PHE A 159 8.76 -27.16 -21.33
C PHE A 159 9.86 -27.02 -22.39
N GLN A 160 9.97 -27.97 -23.32
CA GLN A 160 10.97 -27.94 -24.39
C GLN A 160 10.83 -26.70 -25.30
N TYR A 161 9.60 -26.31 -25.63
CA TYR A 161 9.32 -25.13 -26.43
C TYR A 161 9.77 -23.83 -25.73
N CYS A 162 9.43 -23.70 -24.44
CA CYS A 162 9.80 -22.52 -23.65
C CYS A 162 11.31 -22.44 -23.41
N GLN A 163 11.99 -23.57 -23.17
CA GLN A 163 13.45 -23.60 -23.07
C GLN A 163 14.11 -23.14 -24.37
N ARG A 164 13.62 -23.62 -25.53
CA ARG A 164 14.10 -23.18 -26.84
C ARG A 164 13.89 -21.69 -27.07
N LEU A 165 12.73 -21.15 -26.68
CA LEU A 165 12.46 -19.71 -26.77
C LEU A 165 13.44 -18.88 -25.92
N ILE A 166 13.75 -19.35 -24.72
CA ILE A 166 14.72 -18.68 -23.84
C ILE A 166 16.12 -18.69 -24.49
N GLU A 167 16.55 -19.82 -25.07
CA GLU A 167 17.82 -19.91 -25.81
C GLU A 167 17.85 -18.98 -27.04
N GLN A 168 16.78 -18.93 -27.82
CA GLN A 168 16.68 -18.00 -28.96
C GLN A 168 16.73 -16.53 -28.51
N SER A 169 16.30 -16.25 -27.29
CA SER A 169 16.34 -14.91 -26.74
C SER A 169 17.75 -14.39 -26.41
N ASP A 170 18.78 -15.22 -26.49
CA ASP A 170 20.18 -14.79 -26.37
C ASP A 170 20.63 -13.96 -27.58
N ARG A 171 19.91 -14.08 -28.69
CA ARG A 171 20.24 -13.42 -29.95
C ARG A 171 19.69 -12.01 -29.98
N LYS A 172 20.53 -11.07 -30.41
CA LYS A 172 20.15 -9.67 -30.52
C LYS A 172 19.28 -9.45 -31.77
N ALA A 173 18.04 -9.06 -31.55
CA ALA A 173 17.13 -8.72 -32.64
C ALA A 173 17.57 -7.46 -33.40
N HIS A 174 17.39 -7.45 -34.72
CA HIS A 174 17.76 -6.32 -35.58
C HIS A 174 16.78 -5.14 -35.49
N LYS A 175 15.50 -5.43 -35.27
CA LYS A 175 14.43 -4.42 -35.23
C LYS A 175 13.90 -4.27 -33.81
N ARG A 176 13.51 -3.05 -33.46
CA ARG A 176 12.89 -2.75 -32.16
C ARG A 176 11.60 -3.54 -31.91
N THR A 177 10.76 -3.71 -32.94
CA THR A 177 9.54 -4.53 -32.86
C THR A 177 9.83 -5.97 -32.49
N ASP A 178 10.95 -6.51 -32.97
CA ASP A 178 11.35 -7.88 -32.75
C ASP A 178 11.95 -8.03 -31.34
N THR A 179 12.64 -7.00 -30.83
CA THR A 179 13.04 -6.91 -29.41
C THR A 179 11.82 -6.87 -28.47
N ASP A 180 10.80 -6.09 -28.80
CA ASP A 180 9.58 -5.99 -27.98
C ASP A 180 8.81 -7.33 -28.00
N LEU A 181 8.74 -7.99 -29.15
CA LEU A 181 8.17 -9.35 -29.29
C LEU A 181 8.97 -10.37 -28.46
N GLN A 182 10.30 -10.35 -28.54
CA GLN A 182 11.17 -11.23 -27.78
C GLN A 182 10.94 -11.10 -26.27
N LYS A 183 10.79 -9.87 -25.76
CA LYS A 183 10.45 -9.62 -24.35
C LYS A 183 9.06 -10.17 -23.98
N ALA A 184 8.06 -9.99 -24.84
CA ALA A 184 6.72 -10.54 -24.61
C ALA A 184 6.72 -12.07 -24.60
N CYS A 185 7.43 -12.71 -25.53
CA CYS A 185 7.58 -14.16 -25.57
C CYS A 185 8.31 -14.70 -24.34
N LEU A 186 9.30 -13.97 -23.80
CA LEU A 186 9.98 -14.34 -22.56
C LEU A 186 9.04 -14.29 -21.35
N VAL A 187 8.22 -13.25 -21.21
CA VAL A 187 7.19 -13.16 -20.16
C VAL A 187 6.29 -14.40 -20.21
N GLU A 188 5.77 -14.73 -21.39
CA GLU A 188 4.85 -15.84 -21.56
C GLU A 188 5.53 -17.20 -21.34
N ALA A 189 6.75 -17.40 -21.86
CA ALA A 189 7.53 -18.62 -21.66
C ALA A 189 7.81 -18.89 -20.18
N VAL A 190 8.21 -17.87 -19.41
CA VAL A 190 8.44 -18.01 -17.97
C VAL A 190 7.14 -18.33 -17.23
N CYS A 191 6.02 -17.70 -17.59
CA CYS A 191 4.72 -18.01 -16.99
C CYS A 191 4.25 -19.43 -17.30
N ILE A 192 4.48 -19.93 -18.52
CA ILE A 192 4.17 -21.32 -18.90
C ILE A 192 5.03 -22.29 -18.10
N LEU A 193 6.34 -22.01 -17.97
CA LEU A 193 7.25 -22.83 -17.19
C LEU A 193 6.86 -22.87 -15.70
N ASP A 194 6.44 -21.75 -15.13
CA ASP A 194 5.88 -21.68 -13.77
C ASP A 194 4.64 -22.58 -13.61
N CYS A 195 3.69 -22.50 -14.54
CA CYS A 195 2.49 -23.33 -14.53
C CYS A 195 2.85 -24.83 -14.62
N VAL A 196 3.74 -25.19 -15.55
CA VAL A 196 4.16 -26.58 -15.77
C VAL A 196 4.89 -27.14 -14.55
N CYS A 197 5.73 -26.34 -13.89
CA CYS A 197 6.41 -26.74 -12.65
C CYS A 197 5.44 -26.88 -11.46
N GLY A 198 4.40 -26.04 -11.41
CA GLY A 198 3.33 -26.17 -10.42
C GLY A 198 2.54 -27.48 -10.54
N GLU A 199 2.38 -28.02 -11.75
CA GLU A 199 1.70 -29.30 -11.97
C GLU A 199 2.61 -30.54 -11.88
N ASP A 200 3.92 -30.36 -12.08
CA ASP A 200 4.91 -31.44 -12.04
C ASP A 200 6.20 -30.97 -11.40
N ALA A 201 6.32 -31.28 -10.12
CA ALA A 201 7.44 -30.89 -9.28
C ALA A 201 8.79 -31.47 -9.78
N SER A 202 8.78 -32.55 -10.57
CA SER A 202 10.00 -33.12 -11.16
C SER A 202 10.65 -32.21 -12.21
N LEU A 203 9.86 -31.32 -12.83
CA LEU A 203 10.34 -30.37 -13.82
C LEU A 203 11.03 -29.15 -13.21
N VAL A 204 10.86 -28.89 -11.91
CA VAL A 204 11.49 -27.77 -11.21
C VAL A 204 13.01 -27.82 -11.35
N TYR A 205 13.64 -28.95 -11.02
CA TYR A 205 15.10 -29.11 -11.10
C TYR A 205 15.67 -29.00 -12.51
N ARG A 206 14.86 -29.33 -13.54
CA ARG A 206 15.24 -29.19 -14.95
C ARG A 206 15.09 -27.76 -15.45
N THR A 207 14.09 -27.04 -14.94
CA THR A 207 13.74 -25.68 -15.36
C THR A 207 14.60 -24.61 -14.68
N PHE A 208 14.91 -24.81 -13.39
CA PHE A 208 15.58 -23.80 -12.57
C PHE A 208 16.93 -23.32 -13.14
N PRO A 209 17.83 -24.19 -13.65
CA PRO A 209 19.10 -23.74 -14.24
C PRO A 209 18.90 -22.76 -15.40
N CYS A 210 17.90 -23.02 -16.25
CA CYS A 210 17.54 -22.15 -17.37
C CYS A 210 17.03 -20.78 -16.88
N ILE A 211 16.10 -20.79 -15.91
CA ILE A 211 15.55 -19.55 -15.32
C ILE A 211 16.62 -18.75 -14.57
N LYS A 212 17.52 -19.41 -13.84
CA LYS A 212 18.63 -18.76 -13.12
C LYS A 212 19.62 -18.11 -14.09
N ALA A 213 19.98 -18.79 -15.17
CA ALA A 213 20.83 -18.21 -16.21
C ALA A 213 20.15 -17.01 -16.89
N LEU A 214 18.84 -17.12 -17.18
CA LEU A 214 18.05 -16.01 -17.73
C LEU A 214 18.03 -14.81 -16.77
N PHE A 215 17.78 -15.01 -15.48
CA PHE A 215 17.84 -13.96 -14.48
C PHE A 215 19.22 -13.28 -14.45
N GLY A 216 20.30 -14.06 -14.39
CA GLY A 216 21.66 -13.56 -14.38
C GLY A 216 21.98 -12.67 -15.60
N ARG A 217 21.46 -13.05 -16.77
CA ARG A 217 21.61 -12.28 -18.02
C ARG A 217 20.80 -10.97 -18.03
N LEU A 218 19.58 -10.98 -17.51
CA LEU A 218 18.65 -9.85 -17.64
C LEU A 218 18.69 -8.86 -16.48
N SER A 219 19.12 -9.28 -15.28
CA SER A 219 19.00 -8.50 -14.04
C SER A 219 19.73 -7.15 -14.03
N SER A 220 20.73 -6.95 -14.89
CA SER A 220 21.45 -5.68 -15.00
C SER A 220 20.68 -4.61 -15.79
N ASP A 221 19.87 -5.00 -16.77
CA ASP A 221 19.13 -4.09 -17.65
C ASP A 221 17.65 -3.98 -17.25
N LEU A 222 17.31 -2.84 -16.68
CA LEU A 222 15.95 -2.52 -16.23
C LEU A 222 14.93 -2.42 -17.37
N SER A 223 15.36 -2.38 -18.63
CA SER A 223 14.46 -2.49 -19.78
C SER A 223 13.74 -3.86 -19.84
N PHE A 224 14.22 -4.86 -19.08
CA PHE A 224 13.61 -6.18 -18.91
C PHE A 224 12.76 -6.33 -17.63
N ALA A 225 12.46 -5.24 -16.89
CA ALA A 225 11.70 -5.32 -15.64
C ALA A 225 10.40 -6.15 -15.74
N ARG A 226 9.68 -6.04 -16.87
CA ARG A 226 8.48 -6.84 -17.14
C ARG A 226 8.74 -8.34 -17.27
N VAL A 227 9.89 -8.76 -17.79
CA VAL A 227 10.29 -10.18 -17.88
C VAL A 227 10.76 -10.69 -16.52
N LEU A 228 11.45 -9.82 -15.77
CA LEU A 228 12.01 -10.14 -14.46
C LEU A 228 10.92 -10.36 -13.39
N LEU A 229 9.73 -9.79 -13.54
CA LEU A 229 8.63 -9.98 -12.58
C LEU A 229 8.03 -11.41 -12.63
N PRO A 230 7.70 -12.00 -13.80
CA PRO A 230 7.40 -13.44 -13.91
C PRO A 230 8.53 -14.35 -13.42
N ILE A 231 9.79 -13.94 -13.61
CA ILE A 231 10.93 -14.68 -13.05
C ILE A 231 10.86 -14.64 -11.53
N ALA A 232 10.58 -13.48 -10.92
CA ALA A 232 10.38 -13.38 -9.48
C ALA A 232 9.22 -14.24 -8.97
N GLN A 233 8.11 -14.32 -9.70
CA GLN A 233 7.02 -15.27 -9.40
C GLN A 233 7.49 -16.73 -9.41
N PHE A 234 8.27 -17.12 -10.42
CA PHE A 234 8.83 -18.47 -10.51
C PHE A 234 9.73 -18.78 -9.30
N TYR A 235 10.59 -17.84 -8.90
CA TYR A 235 11.42 -17.96 -7.71
C TYR A 235 10.59 -18.06 -6.42
N LEU A 236 9.51 -17.28 -6.29
CA LEU A 236 8.62 -17.35 -5.13
C LEU A 236 7.94 -18.71 -4.98
N ASN A 237 7.50 -19.28 -6.11
CA ASN A 237 6.76 -20.54 -6.14
C ASN A 237 7.69 -21.75 -5.92
N HIS A 238 8.87 -21.75 -6.56
CA HIS A 238 9.71 -22.95 -6.70
C HIS A 238 11.10 -22.84 -6.06
N GLY A 239 11.52 -21.65 -5.61
CA GLY A 239 12.88 -21.40 -5.12
C GLY A 239 13.27 -22.23 -3.91
N GLU A 240 12.34 -22.41 -2.96
CA GLU A 240 12.55 -23.25 -1.77
C GLU A 240 12.76 -24.72 -2.15
N MET A 241 11.93 -25.26 -3.05
CA MET A 241 12.05 -26.63 -3.54
C MET A 241 13.38 -26.89 -4.25
N ALA A 242 13.86 -25.89 -4.99
CA ALA A 242 15.14 -25.96 -5.70
C ALA A 242 16.34 -25.65 -4.79
N ALA A 243 16.14 -25.31 -3.51
CA ALA A 243 17.16 -24.86 -2.58
C ALA A 243 18.04 -23.73 -3.14
N VAL A 244 17.42 -22.78 -3.85
CA VAL A 244 18.13 -21.64 -4.46
C VAL A 244 17.94 -20.38 -3.64
N ASP A 245 19.06 -19.70 -3.37
CA ASP A 245 19.04 -18.36 -2.79
C ASP A 245 18.38 -17.35 -3.75
N CYS A 246 17.35 -16.68 -3.24
CA CYS A 246 16.50 -15.74 -3.96
C CYS A 246 16.80 -14.27 -3.61
N GLU A 247 17.77 -14.00 -2.72
CA GLU A 247 17.99 -12.64 -2.18
C GLU A 247 18.24 -11.59 -3.27
N CYS A 248 19.00 -11.94 -4.31
CA CYS A 248 19.28 -11.06 -5.44
C CYS A 248 18.03 -10.67 -6.24
N VAL A 249 17.02 -11.54 -6.29
CA VAL A 249 15.72 -11.26 -6.92
C VAL A 249 14.96 -10.23 -6.10
N TRP A 250 14.92 -10.39 -4.78
CA TRP A 250 14.20 -9.46 -3.90
C TRP A 250 14.86 -8.08 -3.82
N LYS A 251 16.19 -8.02 -3.82
CA LYS A 251 16.95 -6.75 -3.97
C LYS A 251 16.62 -6.02 -5.27
N LEU A 252 16.34 -6.76 -6.35
CA LEU A 252 15.94 -6.17 -7.62
C LEU A 252 14.48 -5.69 -7.59
N VAL A 253 13.55 -6.57 -7.18
CA VAL A 253 12.10 -6.31 -7.21
C VAL A 253 11.69 -5.26 -6.19
N PHE A 254 12.20 -5.33 -4.95
CA PHE A 254 11.84 -4.40 -3.89
C PHE A 254 12.79 -3.22 -3.76
N GLY A 255 14.03 -3.34 -4.28
CA GLY A 255 15.06 -2.30 -4.24
C GLY A 255 15.16 -1.52 -5.55
N ARG A 256 15.70 -2.11 -6.61
CA ARG A 256 16.00 -1.33 -7.83
C ARG A 256 14.74 -0.89 -8.59
N PHE A 257 13.72 -1.73 -8.71
CA PHE A 257 12.51 -1.35 -9.47
C PHE A 257 11.81 -0.12 -8.90
N PRO A 258 11.46 -0.04 -7.61
CA PRO A 258 10.81 1.16 -7.09
C PRO A 258 11.77 2.34 -6.99
N ALA A 259 13.09 2.13 -6.84
CA ALA A 259 14.05 3.22 -6.75
C ALA A 259 14.32 3.91 -8.09
N GLU A 260 14.41 3.16 -9.19
CA GLU A 260 14.81 3.67 -10.51
C GLU A 260 13.62 3.82 -11.47
N LEU A 261 12.54 3.06 -11.28
CA LEU A 261 11.40 2.97 -12.20
C LEU A 261 10.06 3.36 -11.57
N PHE A 262 10.07 4.10 -10.45
CA PHE A 262 8.84 4.60 -9.80
C PHE A 262 7.92 5.38 -10.75
N ASN A 263 8.50 6.00 -11.78
CA ASN A 263 7.78 6.80 -12.77
C ASN A 263 7.15 5.99 -13.91
N ASN A 264 7.41 4.68 -13.98
CA ASN A 264 6.82 3.79 -14.97
C ASN A 264 5.48 3.24 -14.48
N GLN A 265 4.38 3.87 -14.90
CA GLN A 265 3.01 3.51 -14.49
C GLN A 265 2.66 2.05 -14.76
N PHE A 266 3.11 1.49 -15.89
CA PHE A 266 2.81 0.10 -16.21
C PHE A 266 3.52 -0.87 -15.26
N LEU A 267 4.79 -0.60 -14.95
CA LEU A 267 5.53 -1.43 -14.01
C LEU A 267 4.96 -1.31 -12.60
N ALA A 268 4.59 -0.10 -12.18
CA ALA A 268 3.94 0.12 -10.88
C ALA A 268 2.70 -0.78 -10.75
N HIS A 269 1.82 -0.77 -11.76
CA HIS A 269 0.62 -1.61 -11.76
C HIS A 269 0.94 -3.11 -11.74
N GLU A 270 1.87 -3.58 -12.58
CA GLU A 270 2.23 -5.01 -12.61
C GLU A 270 2.87 -5.47 -11.30
N LEU A 271 3.76 -4.65 -10.71
CA LEU A 271 4.44 -4.95 -9.46
C LEU A 271 3.47 -4.93 -8.27
N LEU A 272 2.64 -3.91 -8.13
CA LEU A 272 1.66 -3.84 -7.04
C LEU A 272 0.64 -4.98 -7.12
N ARG A 273 0.22 -5.36 -8.33
CA ARG A 273 -0.60 -6.55 -8.54
C ARG A 273 0.13 -7.83 -8.14
N PHE A 274 1.39 -7.98 -8.51
CA PHE A 274 2.23 -9.11 -8.07
C PHE A 274 2.30 -9.19 -6.54
N LEU A 275 2.50 -8.07 -5.85
CA LEU A 275 2.53 -8.04 -4.38
C LEU A 275 1.18 -8.48 -3.79
N ARG A 276 0.07 -7.91 -4.28
CA ARG A 276 -1.28 -8.22 -3.78
C ARG A 276 -1.66 -9.69 -3.93
N LEU A 277 -1.33 -10.28 -5.06
CA LEU A 277 -1.61 -11.70 -5.33
C LEU A 277 -0.77 -12.66 -4.50
N ASN A 278 0.35 -12.20 -3.91
CA ASN A 278 1.32 -13.04 -3.24
C ASN A 278 1.56 -12.65 -1.77
N LEU A 279 0.71 -11.81 -1.16
CA LEU A 279 0.92 -11.23 0.17
C LEU A 279 1.32 -12.27 1.24
N GLU A 280 0.55 -13.34 1.38
CA GLU A 280 0.80 -14.37 2.38
C GLU A 280 2.16 -15.06 2.19
N SER A 281 2.49 -15.40 0.94
CA SER A 281 3.76 -16.03 0.57
C SER A 281 4.94 -15.09 0.81
N LEU A 282 4.79 -13.80 0.47
CA LEU A 282 5.82 -12.78 0.68
C LEU A 282 6.10 -12.57 2.17
N GLN A 283 5.06 -12.44 3.00
CA GLN A 283 5.23 -12.28 4.45
C GLN A 283 5.90 -13.48 5.11
N LEU A 284 5.57 -14.70 4.65
CA LEU A 284 6.11 -15.93 5.22
C LEU A 284 7.53 -16.23 4.74
N ARG A 285 7.81 -16.04 3.45
CA ARG A 285 9.03 -16.55 2.78
C ARG A 285 10.05 -15.48 2.43
N VAL A 286 9.69 -14.19 2.47
CA VAL A 286 10.56 -13.10 2.04
C VAL A 286 10.72 -12.06 3.15
N PRO A 287 11.68 -12.25 4.07
CA PRO A 287 11.87 -11.37 5.24
C PRO A 287 12.09 -9.90 4.89
N GLN A 288 12.68 -9.61 3.72
CA GLN A 288 12.95 -8.25 3.26
C GLN A 288 11.68 -7.48 2.89
N TYR A 289 10.55 -8.17 2.67
CA TYR A 289 9.32 -7.56 2.16
C TYR A 289 8.80 -6.44 3.06
N SER A 290 8.62 -6.73 4.36
CA SER A 290 8.09 -5.75 5.32
C SER A 290 9.03 -4.55 5.45
N HIS A 291 10.34 -4.75 5.40
CA HIS A 291 11.34 -3.68 5.49
C HIS A 291 11.49 -2.86 4.19
N SER A 292 10.92 -3.31 3.08
CA SER A 292 11.02 -2.60 1.79
C SER A 292 9.99 -1.48 1.60
N PHE A 293 9.14 -1.23 2.61
CA PHE A 293 8.06 -0.25 2.51
C PHE A 293 8.52 1.16 2.07
N PRO A 294 9.68 1.73 2.47
CA PRO A 294 10.05 3.09 2.05
C PRO A 294 10.14 3.21 0.54
N ASN A 295 10.63 2.15 -0.11
CA ASN A 295 10.83 2.12 -1.54
C ASN A 295 9.54 1.79 -2.30
N LEU A 296 8.73 0.87 -1.78
CA LEU A 296 7.41 0.57 -2.34
C LEU A 296 6.51 1.82 -2.35
N LEU A 297 6.55 2.61 -1.26
CA LEU A 297 5.80 3.87 -1.14
C LEU A 297 6.19 4.92 -2.18
N LYS A 298 7.31 4.78 -2.91
CA LYS A 298 7.65 5.67 -4.03
C LYS A 298 6.62 5.61 -5.16
N PHE A 299 5.99 4.47 -5.41
CA PHE A 299 4.90 4.39 -6.40
C PHE A 299 3.71 5.25 -5.98
N LEU A 300 3.35 5.19 -4.69
CA LEU A 300 2.27 5.98 -4.12
C LEU A 300 2.63 7.47 -4.07
N ALA A 301 3.85 7.82 -3.67
CA ALA A 301 4.33 9.19 -3.65
C ALA A 301 4.45 9.80 -5.06
N TRP A 302 4.69 8.96 -6.07
CA TRP A 302 4.70 9.39 -7.45
C TRP A 302 3.28 9.54 -8.01
N ASP A 303 2.43 8.52 -8.03
CA ASP A 303 1.11 8.58 -8.71
C ASP A 303 -0.05 8.13 -7.81
N SER A 304 -0.30 8.87 -6.73
CA SER A 304 -1.21 8.48 -5.66
C SER A 304 -2.63 8.10 -6.12
N PRO A 305 -3.30 8.87 -7.00
CA PRO A 305 -4.65 8.54 -7.45
C PRO A 305 -4.74 7.21 -8.20
N ALA A 306 -3.65 6.79 -8.87
CA ALA A 306 -3.64 5.57 -9.67
C ALA A 306 -3.44 4.29 -8.84
N VAL A 307 -2.79 4.40 -7.67
CA VAL A 307 -2.35 3.23 -6.89
C VAL A 307 -2.85 3.20 -5.45
N VAL A 308 -3.63 4.19 -4.99
CA VAL A 308 -4.13 4.23 -3.61
C VAL A 308 -4.92 2.98 -3.25
N ASP A 309 -5.76 2.48 -4.15
CA ASP A 309 -6.55 1.26 -3.93
C ASP A 309 -5.66 0.02 -3.74
N ASP A 310 -4.52 -0.05 -4.43
CA ASP A 310 -3.54 -1.12 -4.21
C ASP A 310 -2.93 -1.02 -2.82
N PHE A 311 -2.63 0.19 -2.34
CA PHE A 311 -2.07 0.42 -1.00
C PHE A 311 -3.08 0.24 0.12
N VAL A 312 -4.39 0.35 -0.14
CA VAL A 312 -5.42 -0.01 0.84
C VAL A 312 -5.30 -1.49 1.21
N ASP A 313 -5.04 -2.35 0.22
CA ASP A 313 -4.87 -3.79 0.44
C ASP A 313 -3.46 -4.17 0.91
N LEU A 314 -2.43 -3.48 0.43
CA LEU A 314 -1.03 -3.81 0.73
C LEU A 314 -0.60 -3.31 2.12
N LEU A 315 -1.02 -2.12 2.54
CA LEU A 315 -0.50 -1.47 3.74
C LEU A 315 -0.62 -2.33 5.01
N PRO A 316 -1.72 -3.05 5.29
CA PRO A 316 -1.83 -3.89 6.48
C PRO A 316 -0.71 -4.93 6.59
N SER A 317 -0.25 -5.47 5.45
CA SER A 317 0.81 -6.48 5.43
C SER A 317 2.20 -5.95 5.79
N LEU A 318 2.39 -4.62 5.71
CA LEU A 318 3.65 -3.92 6.02
C LEU A 318 3.71 -3.47 7.48
N VAL A 319 2.58 -3.48 8.20
CA VAL A 319 2.48 -3.09 9.60
C VAL A 319 2.86 -4.27 10.49
N THR A 320 4.08 -4.25 11.02
CA THR A 320 4.58 -5.22 12.01
C THR A 320 5.03 -4.49 13.26
N ALA A 321 5.20 -5.21 14.38
CA ALA A 321 5.74 -4.62 15.59
C ALA A 321 7.12 -3.96 15.38
N GLY A 322 7.94 -4.49 14.46
CA GLY A 322 9.26 -3.96 14.14
C GLY A 322 9.27 -2.80 13.14
N THR A 323 8.20 -2.59 12.37
CA THR A 323 8.14 -1.56 11.31
C THR A 323 7.15 -0.43 11.60
N ALA A 324 6.24 -0.62 12.57
CA ALA A 324 5.11 0.28 12.78
C ALA A 324 5.51 1.75 13.01
N VAL A 325 6.54 1.99 13.84
CA VAL A 325 6.99 3.35 14.18
C VAL A 325 7.53 4.07 12.94
N GLU A 326 8.49 3.45 12.25
CA GLU A 326 9.10 4.05 11.06
C GLU A 326 8.09 4.18 9.90
N LEU A 327 7.15 3.23 9.78
CA LEU A 327 6.08 3.31 8.80
C LEU A 327 5.13 4.47 9.10
N LEU A 328 4.79 4.75 10.37
CA LEU A 328 4.02 5.93 10.75
C LEU A 328 4.73 7.22 10.33
N HIS A 329 6.02 7.36 10.64
CA HIS A 329 6.81 8.51 10.19
C HIS A 329 6.81 8.64 8.65
N THR A 330 7.05 7.53 7.95
CA THR A 330 7.15 7.53 6.49
C THR A 330 5.81 7.84 5.81
N LEU A 331 4.68 7.39 6.37
CA LEU A 331 3.34 7.77 5.90
C LEU A 331 3.08 9.28 6.08
N LEU A 332 3.52 9.86 7.21
CA LEU A 332 3.42 11.31 7.44
C LEU A 332 4.35 12.10 6.50
N ASP A 333 5.50 11.55 6.14
CA ASP A 333 6.48 12.20 5.26
C ASP A 333 6.28 11.89 3.78
N LEU A 334 5.19 11.20 3.40
CA LEU A 334 4.84 10.92 2.00
C LEU A 334 4.81 12.18 1.10
N PRO A 335 4.28 13.34 1.52
CA PRO A 335 4.36 14.57 0.74
C PRO A 335 5.82 15.02 0.50
N CYS A 336 6.70 14.85 1.50
CA CYS A 336 8.12 15.15 1.39
C CYS A 336 8.82 14.21 0.40
N LEU A 337 8.48 12.92 0.43
CA LEU A 337 8.95 11.94 -0.55
C LEU A 337 8.49 12.30 -1.97
N SER A 338 7.22 12.67 -2.14
CA SER A 338 6.66 13.09 -3.42
C SER A 338 7.42 14.29 -4.00
N ALA A 339 7.66 15.32 -3.19
CA ALA A 339 8.45 16.48 -3.57
C ALA A 339 9.89 16.08 -3.98
N THR A 340 10.52 15.21 -3.19
CA THR A 340 11.89 14.74 -3.43
C THR A 340 12.02 13.94 -4.72
N LEU A 341 11.06 13.08 -5.06
CA LEU A 341 11.04 12.35 -6.34
C LEU A 341 10.91 13.31 -7.53
N VAL A 342 10.11 14.37 -7.41
CA VAL A 342 10.00 15.40 -8.45
C VAL A 342 11.31 16.16 -8.60
N LEU A 343 11.97 16.52 -7.50
CA LEU A 343 13.29 17.15 -7.52
C LEU A 343 14.35 16.25 -8.16
N GLN A 344 14.33 14.94 -7.86
CA GLN A 344 15.23 13.96 -8.44
C GLN A 344 15.11 13.93 -9.97
N VAL A 345 13.89 13.86 -10.51
CA VAL A 345 13.65 13.88 -11.97
C VAL A 345 14.03 15.21 -12.60
N ARG A 346 13.70 16.34 -11.95
CA ARG A 346 14.09 17.66 -12.45
C ARG A 346 15.60 17.85 -12.46
N SER A 347 16.31 17.31 -11.47
CA SER A 347 17.76 17.42 -11.38
C SER A 347 18.47 16.69 -12.53
N THR A 348 17.89 15.63 -13.09
CA THR A 348 18.45 14.95 -14.27
C THR A 348 18.19 15.69 -15.58
N CYS A 349 17.09 16.44 -15.68
CA CYS A 349 16.70 17.13 -16.92
C CYS A 349 17.26 18.55 -17.04
N LEU A 350 17.48 19.24 -15.93
CA LEU A 350 17.97 20.62 -15.89
C LEU A 350 19.46 20.60 -15.51
N PRO A 351 20.42 20.90 -16.39
CA PRO A 351 21.82 21.07 -15.99
C PRO A 351 21.96 22.24 -14.99
N ILE A 352 23.09 22.30 -14.27
CA ILE A 352 23.42 23.42 -13.38
C ILE A 352 23.43 24.69 -14.25
N SER A 353 22.49 25.60 -14.02
CA SER A 353 22.48 26.90 -14.69
C SER A 353 23.62 27.76 -14.15
N GLU A 354 24.21 28.57 -15.04
CA GLU A 354 25.09 29.70 -14.71
C GLU A 354 24.50 30.57 -13.59
N PRO A 355 25.35 31.18 -12.74
CA PRO A 355 24.90 32.01 -11.62
C PRO A 355 24.15 33.25 -12.16
N GLY A 356 22.82 33.26 -12.03
CA GLY A 356 21.97 34.39 -12.46
C GLY A 356 20.51 34.06 -12.79
N GLY A 357 20.14 32.78 -12.95
CA GLY A 357 18.73 32.38 -13.09
C GLY A 357 18.00 32.30 -11.75
N ARG A 358 16.68 32.59 -11.72
CA ARG A 358 15.83 32.22 -10.57
C ARG A 358 15.71 30.70 -10.52
N GLY A 359 16.66 30.05 -9.84
CA GLY A 359 16.60 28.64 -9.49
C GLY A 359 15.54 28.38 -8.42
N LEU A 360 15.03 27.15 -8.39
CA LEU A 360 14.20 26.62 -7.31
C LEU A 360 15.10 26.35 -6.09
N LEU A 361 14.80 26.97 -4.94
CA LEU A 361 15.62 26.83 -3.73
C LEU A 361 15.68 25.36 -3.27
N SER A 362 14.59 24.62 -3.42
CA SER A 362 14.53 23.18 -3.11
C SER A 362 15.41 22.36 -4.05
N LEU A 363 15.56 22.77 -5.31
CA LEU A 363 16.42 22.06 -6.27
C LEU A 363 17.91 22.31 -5.97
N ASP A 364 18.25 23.53 -5.59
CA ASP A 364 19.62 23.86 -5.17
C ASP A 364 19.96 23.15 -3.85
N ALA A 365 19.01 23.08 -2.91
CA ALA A 365 19.15 22.31 -1.68
C ALA A 365 19.32 20.80 -1.95
N PHE A 366 18.56 20.23 -2.89
CA PHE A 366 18.67 18.83 -3.30
C PHE A 366 20.06 18.48 -3.84
N ARG A 367 20.71 19.44 -4.52
CA ARG A 367 22.08 19.30 -5.06
C ARG A 367 23.17 19.58 -4.03
N SER A 368 22.83 20.22 -2.92
CA SER A 368 23.80 20.61 -1.89
C SER A 368 24.31 19.41 -1.10
N GLN A 369 25.63 19.30 -0.99
CA GLN A 369 26.29 18.28 -0.17
C GLN A 369 25.89 18.39 1.32
N SER A 370 25.57 19.59 1.80
CA SER A 370 25.19 19.85 3.21
C SER A 370 23.84 19.25 3.60
N PHE A 371 22.93 19.07 2.64
CA PHE A 371 21.57 18.57 2.88
C PHE A 371 21.33 17.18 2.28
N ARG A 372 22.31 16.63 1.55
CA ARG A 372 22.24 15.34 0.86
C ARG A 372 21.72 14.21 1.75
N GLY A 373 22.11 14.16 3.03
CA GLY A 373 21.66 13.14 3.97
C GLY A 373 20.14 13.09 4.14
N LEU A 374 19.49 14.26 4.20
CA LEU A 374 18.02 14.36 4.38
C LEU A 374 17.26 13.80 3.17
N PHE A 375 17.72 14.12 1.96
CA PHE A 375 17.11 13.61 0.73
C PHE A 375 17.41 12.12 0.52
N LEU A 376 18.62 11.66 0.85
CA LEU A 376 18.95 10.23 0.80
C LEU A 376 18.13 9.42 1.79
N PHE A 377 17.83 9.97 2.97
CA PHE A 377 16.92 9.33 3.91
C PHE A 377 15.53 9.12 3.32
N LEU A 378 14.95 10.12 2.67
CA LEU A 378 13.65 9.97 1.98
C LEU A 378 13.73 8.95 0.83
N LEU A 379 14.85 8.93 0.10
CA LEU A 379 15.06 8.06 -1.05
C LEU A 379 15.54 6.65 -0.69
N ARG A 380 15.65 6.30 0.60
CA ARG A 380 16.17 5.00 1.06
C ARG A 380 15.37 3.82 0.50
N GLY A 381 16.04 2.68 0.38
CA GLY A 381 15.46 1.45 -0.16
C GLY A 381 14.79 0.59 0.90
N GLU A 382 15.25 0.67 2.14
CA GLU A 382 14.86 -0.23 3.23
C GLU A 382 14.66 0.57 4.52
N ALA A 383 13.85 0.00 5.40
CA ALA A 383 13.58 0.47 6.75
C ALA A 383 14.81 0.25 7.65
N GLY A 384 15.04 1.15 8.60
CA GLY A 384 16.12 1.01 9.57
C GLY A 384 16.46 2.25 10.39
N ASP A 385 15.83 3.41 10.14
CA ASP A 385 16.12 4.62 10.92
C ASP A 385 14.98 5.66 10.84
N THR A 386 15.02 6.66 11.72
CA THR A 386 14.18 7.87 11.69
C THR A 386 15.00 9.08 11.26
N ILE A 387 14.32 10.13 10.77
CA ILE A 387 15.01 11.34 10.28
C ILE A 387 15.26 12.36 11.39
N ASP A 388 16.51 12.79 11.51
CA ASP A 388 16.90 13.96 12.28
C ASP A 388 16.71 15.26 11.47
N ARG A 389 16.51 16.40 12.14
CA ARG A 389 16.41 17.74 11.53
C ARG A 389 15.26 17.91 10.51
N LEU A 390 14.14 17.27 10.79
CA LEU A 390 12.96 17.31 9.91
C LEU A 390 12.37 18.71 9.71
N SER A 391 12.51 19.63 10.68
CA SER A 391 12.16 21.05 10.49
C SER A 391 12.95 21.69 9.35
N THR A 392 14.27 21.46 9.31
CA THR A 392 15.13 21.92 8.20
C THR A 392 14.65 21.33 6.88
N LEU A 393 14.33 20.03 6.83
CA LEU A 393 13.82 19.41 5.60
C LEU A 393 12.52 20.09 5.12
N HIS A 394 11.58 20.40 6.01
CA HIS A 394 10.34 21.09 5.66
C HIS A 394 10.59 22.51 5.14
N GLU A 395 11.53 23.25 5.73
CA GLU A 395 11.94 24.57 5.24
C GLU A 395 12.51 24.47 3.81
N LEU A 396 13.37 23.48 3.57
CA LEU A 396 13.96 23.24 2.25
C LEU A 396 12.91 22.84 1.20
N LEU A 397 11.80 22.23 1.60
CA LEU A 397 10.72 21.76 0.73
C LEU A 397 9.53 22.73 0.65
N ALA A 398 9.57 23.88 1.32
CA ALA A 398 8.42 24.77 1.46
C ALA A 398 7.84 25.24 0.11
N GLU A 399 8.69 25.54 -0.88
CA GLU A 399 8.25 25.95 -2.24
C GLU A 399 7.63 24.82 -3.07
N THR A 400 7.66 23.58 -2.57
CA THR A 400 7.09 22.40 -3.24
C THR A 400 5.70 22.03 -2.75
N ALA A 401 5.24 22.65 -1.65
CA ALA A 401 4.03 22.27 -0.93
C ALA A 401 2.73 22.41 -1.76
N ASP A 402 2.74 23.28 -2.76
CA ASP A 402 1.61 23.55 -3.67
C ASP A 402 1.68 22.77 -4.98
N TRP A 403 2.74 21.97 -5.21
CA TRP A 403 2.86 21.17 -6.43
C TRP A 403 1.75 20.12 -6.47
N SER A 404 1.10 19.99 -7.63
CA SER A 404 -0.09 19.13 -7.81
C SER A 404 0.13 17.70 -7.29
N ARG A 405 1.28 17.10 -7.59
CA ARG A 405 1.64 15.75 -7.14
C ARG A 405 1.80 15.65 -5.62
N VAL A 406 2.41 16.66 -5.00
CA VAL A 406 2.61 16.73 -3.54
C VAL A 406 1.26 16.87 -2.83
N VAL A 407 0.37 17.73 -3.36
CA VAL A 407 -0.98 17.92 -2.82
C VAL A 407 -1.83 16.67 -2.98
N GLN A 408 -1.78 16.00 -4.15
CA GLN A 408 -2.48 14.73 -4.38
C GLN A 408 -1.99 13.62 -3.45
N CYS A 409 -0.68 13.54 -3.22
CA CYS A 409 -0.10 12.60 -2.28
C CYS A 409 -0.53 12.90 -0.84
N ALA A 410 -0.52 14.17 -0.42
CA ALA A 410 -0.98 14.57 0.90
C ALA A 410 -2.45 14.22 1.16
N GLN A 411 -3.30 14.21 0.14
CA GLN A 411 -4.72 13.85 0.24
C GLN A 411 -4.96 12.36 0.53
N THR A 412 -4.03 11.46 0.18
CA THR A 412 -4.21 10.02 0.42
C THR A 412 -3.74 9.60 1.81
N VAL A 413 -2.81 10.34 2.42
CA VAL A 413 -2.23 10.01 3.73
C VAL A 413 -3.28 9.78 4.84
N PRO A 414 -4.34 10.61 5.01
CA PRO A 414 -5.32 10.37 6.07
C PRO A 414 -6.00 9.00 5.98
N VAL A 415 -6.31 8.54 4.76
CA VAL A 415 -6.92 7.23 4.52
C VAL A 415 -5.96 6.12 4.93
N LEU A 416 -4.69 6.23 4.54
CA LEU A 416 -3.65 5.26 4.89
C LEU A 416 -3.39 5.21 6.39
N LEU A 417 -3.41 6.36 7.07
CA LEU A 417 -3.26 6.40 8.52
C LEU A 417 -4.42 5.74 9.25
N HIS A 418 -5.65 5.85 8.74
CA HIS A 418 -6.77 5.07 9.28
C HIS A 418 -6.53 3.57 9.18
N ILE A 419 -6.03 3.10 8.04
CA ILE A 419 -5.69 1.68 7.83
C ILE A 419 -4.53 1.26 8.74
N PHE A 420 -3.48 2.08 8.84
CA PHE A 420 -2.34 1.86 9.72
C PHE A 420 -2.79 1.66 11.16
N PHE A 421 -3.53 2.62 11.74
CA PHE A 421 -3.95 2.53 13.14
C PHE A 421 -4.97 1.41 13.38
N ASN A 422 -5.83 1.11 12.41
CA ASN A 422 -6.73 -0.05 12.50
C ASN A 422 -5.95 -1.37 12.55
N THR A 423 -4.84 -1.46 11.82
CA THR A 423 -4.00 -2.65 11.74
C THR A 423 -3.08 -2.78 12.95
N VAL A 424 -2.44 -1.68 13.36
CA VAL A 424 -1.41 -1.69 14.41
C VAL A 424 -1.95 -2.15 15.76
N ILE A 425 -3.23 -1.86 16.06
CA ILE A 425 -3.91 -2.32 17.28
C ILE A 425 -3.91 -3.85 17.40
N ALA A 426 -3.91 -4.58 16.29
CA ALA A 426 -3.92 -6.05 16.30
C ALA A 426 -2.54 -6.67 16.57
N VAL A 427 -1.46 -5.91 16.40
CA VAL A 427 -0.07 -6.43 16.45
C VAL A 427 0.81 -5.75 17.49
N ALA A 428 0.42 -4.59 18.01
CA ALA A 428 1.22 -3.81 18.94
C ALA A 428 1.01 -4.24 20.40
N ASP A 429 2.13 -4.28 21.14
CA ASP A 429 2.10 -4.37 22.60
C ASP A 429 1.89 -2.98 23.24
N GLU A 430 1.69 -2.93 24.55
CA GLU A 430 1.43 -1.68 25.26
C GLU A 430 2.59 -0.66 25.11
N LYS A 431 3.83 -1.13 25.04
CA LYS A 431 5.01 -0.28 24.85
C LYS A 431 5.01 0.39 23.47
N LEU A 432 4.73 -0.37 22.42
CA LEU A 432 4.62 0.15 21.07
C LEU A 432 3.44 1.13 20.96
N LEU A 433 2.29 0.82 21.55
CA LEU A 433 1.15 1.74 21.57
C LEU A 433 1.47 3.06 22.28
N ALA A 434 2.16 3.00 23.43
CA ALA A 434 2.62 4.19 24.14
C ALA A 434 3.56 5.05 23.28
N HIS A 435 4.52 4.41 22.61
CA HIS A 435 5.44 5.11 21.71
C HIS A 435 4.72 5.72 20.49
N LEU A 436 3.72 5.05 19.92
CA LEU A 436 2.92 5.62 18.84
C LEU A 436 2.13 6.85 19.29
N VAL A 437 1.62 6.88 20.53
CA VAL A 437 0.98 8.08 21.10
C VAL A 437 1.97 9.22 21.19
N GLN A 438 3.19 8.97 21.68
CA GLN A 438 4.27 9.97 21.70
C GLN A 438 4.51 10.54 20.29
N VAL A 439 4.68 9.67 19.29
CA VAL A 439 4.87 10.08 17.89
C VAL A 439 3.69 10.92 17.39
N MET A 440 2.44 10.58 17.70
CA MET A 440 1.28 11.38 17.32
C MET A 440 1.34 12.81 17.88
N LEU A 441 1.72 12.96 19.15
CA LEU A 441 1.83 14.26 19.81
C LEU A 441 2.97 15.10 19.21
N GLU A 442 4.15 14.51 19.04
CA GLU A 442 5.32 15.19 18.46
C GLU A 442 5.05 15.61 17.01
N ARG A 443 4.63 14.65 16.19
CA ARG A 443 4.42 14.86 14.75
C ARG A 443 3.25 15.78 14.44
N SER A 444 2.27 15.94 15.33
CA SER A 444 1.20 16.94 15.16
C SER A 444 1.72 18.37 14.99
N SER A 445 2.95 18.66 15.47
CA SER A 445 3.59 19.97 15.38
C SER A 445 4.61 20.09 14.25
N LEU A 446 4.93 18.98 13.59
CA LEU A 446 6.06 18.88 12.67
C LEU A 446 5.62 18.23 11.37
N LEU A 447 4.73 18.88 10.62
CA LEU A 447 4.26 18.40 9.31
C LEU A 447 4.69 19.37 8.21
N LEU A 448 4.84 18.89 6.99
CA LEU A 448 5.01 19.77 5.83
C LEU A 448 3.78 20.67 5.72
N ASN A 449 4.00 21.98 5.63
CA ASN A 449 2.91 22.96 5.70
C ASN A 449 2.05 22.97 4.44
N ILE A 450 1.05 22.09 4.41
CA ILE A 450 0.03 22.01 3.36
C ILE A 450 -1.33 22.29 4.02
N PRO A 451 -2.08 23.34 3.63
CA PRO A 451 -3.19 23.87 4.43
C PRO A 451 -4.27 22.86 4.86
N LYS A 452 -4.70 21.98 3.96
CA LYS A 452 -5.72 20.95 4.27
C LYS A 452 -5.13 19.71 4.95
N TYR A 453 -3.87 19.40 4.65
CA TYR A 453 -3.19 18.21 5.14
C TYR A 453 -3.11 18.21 6.67
N ASN A 454 -2.60 19.29 7.26
CA ASN A 454 -2.41 19.40 8.71
C ASN A 454 -3.71 19.16 9.49
N LYS A 455 -4.81 19.77 9.04
CA LYS A 455 -6.13 19.63 9.67
C LYS A 455 -6.64 18.18 9.62
N GLU A 456 -6.51 17.52 8.48
CA GLU A 456 -6.92 16.12 8.34
C GLU A 456 -6.04 15.17 9.18
N ILE A 457 -4.72 15.41 9.26
CA ILE A 457 -3.84 14.63 10.13
C ILE A 457 -4.23 14.81 11.61
N HIS A 458 -4.49 16.04 12.05
CA HIS A 458 -4.96 16.28 13.42
C HIS A 458 -6.27 15.58 13.71
N ARG A 459 -7.20 15.52 12.75
CA ARG A 459 -8.47 14.78 12.86
C ARG A 459 -8.24 13.27 12.99
N VAL A 460 -7.37 12.70 12.16
CA VAL A 460 -7.01 11.27 12.22
C VAL A 460 -6.37 10.94 13.57
N PHE A 461 -5.38 11.74 13.99
CA PHE A 461 -4.71 11.53 15.28
C PHE A 461 -5.68 11.64 16.45
N SER A 462 -6.58 12.62 16.44
CA SER A 462 -7.61 12.78 17.46
C SER A 462 -8.52 11.54 17.58
N SER A 463 -8.99 11.04 16.43
CA SER A 463 -9.87 9.87 16.38
C SER A 463 -9.18 8.62 16.93
N HIS A 464 -7.93 8.38 16.56
CA HIS A 464 -7.20 7.20 17.01
C HIS A 464 -6.67 7.34 18.42
N LEU A 465 -6.28 8.53 18.89
CA LEU A 465 -5.89 8.76 20.28
C LEU A 465 -7.04 8.34 21.22
N LEU A 466 -8.25 8.82 20.94
CA LEU A 466 -9.44 8.41 21.68
C LEU A 466 -9.64 6.90 21.68
N ARG A 467 -9.53 6.27 20.51
CA ARG A 467 -9.75 4.83 20.36
C ARG A 467 -8.70 4.03 21.13
N LEU A 468 -7.43 4.41 21.04
CA LEU A 468 -6.31 3.77 21.74
C LEU A 468 -6.50 3.88 23.25
N CYS A 469 -6.76 5.07 23.78
CA CYS A 469 -6.97 5.27 25.22
C CYS A 469 -8.25 4.58 25.72
N LYS A 470 -9.28 4.43 24.88
CA LYS A 470 -10.48 3.66 25.23
C LYS A 470 -10.20 2.17 25.34
N LEU A 471 -9.38 1.62 24.45
CA LEU A 471 -8.99 0.20 24.47
C LEU A 471 -7.96 -0.10 25.56
N HIS A 472 -7.04 0.84 25.80
CA HIS A 472 -5.94 0.73 26.76
C HIS A 472 -5.85 2.00 27.62
N PRO A 473 -6.70 2.15 28.65
CA PRO A 473 -6.70 3.34 29.52
C PRO A 473 -5.37 3.59 30.26
N SER A 474 -4.59 2.54 30.50
CA SER A 474 -3.25 2.60 31.10
C SER A 474 -2.29 3.50 30.33
N LEU A 475 -2.46 3.63 29.00
CA LEU A 475 -1.66 4.50 28.15
C LEU A 475 -1.65 5.96 28.63
N VAL A 476 -2.74 6.43 29.26
CA VAL A 476 -2.85 7.80 29.74
C VAL A 476 -1.95 8.04 30.96
N VAL A 477 -1.75 7.01 31.79
CA VAL A 477 -0.79 7.06 32.91
C VAL A 477 0.63 6.90 32.37
N ASP A 478 0.85 5.95 31.45
CA ASP A 478 2.16 5.69 30.86
C ASP A 478 2.73 6.87 30.06
N GLN A 479 1.87 7.65 29.40
CA GLN A 479 2.22 8.83 28.60
C GLN A 479 1.83 10.14 29.28
N SER A 480 1.64 10.12 30.60
CA SER A 480 1.13 11.28 31.33
C SER A 480 2.04 12.50 31.22
N HIS A 481 3.36 12.30 31.21
CA HIS A 481 4.31 13.40 31.06
C HIS A 481 4.16 14.10 29.69
N GLU A 482 4.14 13.32 28.61
CA GLU A 482 4.05 13.79 27.23
C GLU A 482 2.68 14.43 26.96
N LEU A 483 1.60 13.84 27.47
CA LEU A 483 0.24 14.39 27.37
C LEU A 483 0.11 15.72 28.14
N LEU A 484 0.75 15.84 29.31
CA LEU A 484 0.73 17.07 30.10
C LEU A 484 1.59 18.16 29.50
N GLU A 485 2.78 17.84 29.01
CA GLU A 485 3.60 18.77 28.23
C GLU A 485 2.83 19.24 26.98
N PHE A 486 2.09 18.33 26.35
CA PHE A 486 1.25 18.70 25.23
C PHE A 486 0.12 19.64 25.63
N ALA A 487 -0.65 19.30 26.66
CA ALA A 487 -1.78 20.08 27.11
C ALA A 487 -1.37 21.42 27.74
N GLY A 488 -0.17 21.52 28.33
CA GLY A 488 0.33 22.73 28.98
C GLY A 488 0.77 23.84 28.02
N ALA A 489 0.96 23.56 26.74
CA ALA A 489 1.43 24.55 25.78
C ALA A 489 0.27 25.33 25.14
N THR A 490 0.01 26.55 25.61
CA THR A 490 -1.12 27.40 25.19
C THR A 490 -1.16 27.70 23.69
N ALA A 491 -0.02 27.77 23.00
CA ALA A 491 0.03 27.93 21.54
C ALA A 491 -0.72 26.81 20.77
N LYS A 492 -0.86 25.61 21.36
CA LYS A 492 -1.57 24.47 20.76
C LYS A 492 -3.08 24.62 20.80
N VAL A 493 -3.62 25.43 21.73
CA VAL A 493 -5.06 25.78 21.79
C VAL A 493 -5.52 26.40 20.47
N TYR A 494 -4.69 27.28 19.91
CA TYR A 494 -5.01 28.04 18.70
C TYR A 494 -4.62 27.30 17.41
N SER A 495 -3.49 26.59 17.42
CA SER A 495 -2.93 25.97 16.20
C SER A 495 -3.36 24.51 15.98
N LYS A 496 -3.91 23.84 17.00
CA LYS A 496 -4.14 22.39 17.02
C LYS A 496 -5.44 22.00 17.75
N GLU A 497 -6.49 22.78 17.54
CA GLU A 497 -7.76 22.69 18.26
C GLU A 497 -8.30 21.25 18.43
N GLU A 498 -8.28 20.44 17.36
CA GLU A 498 -8.93 19.12 17.33
C GLU A 498 -8.17 18.16 18.24
N ILE A 499 -6.86 18.00 18.04
CA ILE A 499 -6.04 17.09 18.84
C ILE A 499 -5.90 17.58 20.28
N TYR A 500 -5.79 18.90 20.49
CA TYR A 500 -5.73 19.48 21.82
C TYR A 500 -6.98 19.17 22.64
N THR A 501 -8.16 19.36 22.04
CA THR A 501 -9.45 19.04 22.68
C THR A 501 -9.49 17.58 23.14
N HIS A 502 -9.01 16.66 22.30
CA HIS A 502 -9.04 15.24 22.60
C HIS A 502 -7.97 14.82 23.63
N VAL A 503 -6.78 15.43 23.64
CA VAL A 503 -5.78 15.22 24.70
C VAL A 503 -6.35 15.65 26.06
N VAL A 504 -6.94 16.84 26.15
CA VAL A 504 -7.59 17.34 27.37
C VAL A 504 -8.73 16.41 27.80
N TRP A 505 -9.54 15.95 26.85
CA TRP A 505 -10.62 15.01 27.13
C TRP A 505 -10.10 13.69 27.70
N VAL A 506 -9.05 13.11 27.10
CA VAL A 506 -8.45 11.83 27.52
C VAL A 506 -7.86 11.94 28.93
N LEU A 507 -7.15 13.03 29.24
CA LEU A 507 -6.64 13.32 30.58
C LEU A 507 -7.80 13.42 31.59
N GLY A 508 -8.82 14.19 31.25
CA GLY A 508 -10.02 14.34 32.07
C GLY A 508 -10.81 13.04 32.24
N GLU A 509 -10.82 12.13 31.26
CA GLU A 509 -11.57 10.88 31.31
C GLU A 509 -10.83 9.79 32.10
N TYR A 510 -9.57 9.53 31.75
CA TYR A 510 -8.88 8.31 32.16
C TYR A 510 -7.88 8.47 33.30
N LEU A 511 -7.51 9.68 33.71
CA LEU A 511 -6.76 9.88 34.96
C LEU A 511 -7.65 9.61 36.17
N SER A 512 -7.79 8.32 36.49
CA SER A 512 -8.62 7.79 37.56
C SER A 512 -8.04 6.47 38.05
N VAL A 513 -8.10 6.23 39.37
CA VAL A 513 -7.72 4.96 39.99
C VAL A 513 -8.58 3.79 39.46
N SER A 514 -9.81 4.08 39.04
CA SER A 514 -10.71 3.09 38.43
C SER A 514 -10.27 2.64 37.03
N CYS A 515 -9.45 3.44 36.34
CA CYS A 515 -8.94 3.14 35.00
C CYS A 515 -7.56 2.47 35.08
N ASP A 516 -6.69 2.97 35.97
CA ASP A 516 -5.39 2.38 36.24
C ASP A 516 -5.01 2.59 37.72
N SER A 517 -4.67 1.50 38.41
CA SER A 517 -4.30 1.51 39.83
C SER A 517 -3.06 2.36 40.15
N ARG A 518 -2.20 2.62 39.17
CA ARG A 518 -0.99 3.46 39.30
C ARG A 518 -1.33 4.96 39.28
N CYS A 519 -2.55 5.34 38.91
CA CYS A 519 -2.98 6.73 38.92
C CYS A 519 -2.97 7.28 40.35
N SER A 520 -2.08 8.24 40.63
CA SER A 520 -1.91 8.81 41.96
C SER A 520 -2.64 10.15 42.10
N VAL A 521 -2.99 10.52 43.34
CA VAL A 521 -3.54 11.85 43.64
C VAL A 521 -2.58 12.95 43.17
N LYS A 522 -1.26 12.75 43.32
CA LYS A 522 -0.23 13.68 42.83
C LYS A 522 -0.34 13.92 41.31
N LEU A 523 -0.57 12.87 40.54
CA LEU A 523 -0.73 12.97 39.10
C LEU A 523 -2.02 13.72 38.72
N ILE A 524 -3.13 13.43 39.40
CA ILE A 524 -4.40 14.15 39.22
C ILE A 524 -4.22 15.64 39.52
N THR A 525 -3.58 15.97 40.64
CA THR A 525 -3.29 17.36 41.03
C THR A 525 -2.40 18.06 40.01
N SER A 526 -1.30 17.42 39.57
CA SER A 526 -0.41 17.99 38.55
C SER A 526 -1.15 18.26 37.24
N CYS A 527 -1.97 17.31 36.79
CA CYS A 527 -2.79 17.51 35.59
C CYS A 527 -3.78 18.66 35.76
N PHE A 528 -4.46 18.74 36.91
CA PHE A 528 -5.40 19.81 37.19
C PHE A 528 -4.70 21.17 37.14
N GLU A 529 -3.53 21.31 37.76
CA GLU A 529 -2.77 22.56 37.80
C GLU A 529 -2.32 23.01 36.42
N THR A 530 -1.83 22.08 35.59
CA THR A 530 -1.47 22.39 34.19
C THR A 530 -2.67 22.88 33.39
N LEU A 531 -3.81 22.17 33.45
CA LEU A 531 -5.01 22.55 32.70
C LEU A 531 -5.64 23.84 33.23
N GLU A 532 -5.58 24.07 34.55
CA GLU A 532 -6.09 25.29 35.17
C GLU A 532 -5.26 26.51 34.75
N ALA A 533 -3.93 26.38 34.71
CA ALA A 533 -3.05 27.44 34.25
C ALA A 533 -3.35 27.83 32.80
N VAL A 534 -3.51 26.85 31.90
CA VAL A 534 -3.86 27.11 30.50
C VAL A 534 -5.23 27.75 30.37
N LEU A 535 -6.25 27.22 31.07
CA LEU A 535 -7.60 27.78 31.02
C LEU A 535 -7.61 29.23 31.54
N PHE A 536 -6.88 29.50 32.61
CA PHE A 536 -6.73 30.85 33.15
C PHE A 536 -6.04 31.79 32.14
N GLU A 537 -4.94 31.37 31.52
CA GLU A 537 -4.22 32.16 30.52
C GLU A 537 -5.14 32.54 29.35
N ILE A 538 -5.78 31.56 28.69
CA ILE A 538 -6.61 31.82 27.51
C ILE A 538 -7.90 32.60 27.81
N THR A 539 -8.36 32.64 29.06
CA THR A 539 -9.56 33.39 29.48
C THR A 539 -9.24 34.71 30.19
N SER A 540 -7.97 34.99 30.47
CA SER A 540 -7.54 36.23 31.14
C SER A 540 -6.74 37.16 30.24
N SER A 541 -6.19 36.66 29.13
CA SER A 541 -5.47 37.46 28.14
C SER A 541 -6.19 37.52 26.78
N ALA A 542 -5.91 38.56 26.00
CA ALA A 542 -6.30 38.59 24.60
C ALA A 542 -5.54 37.52 23.78
N PRO A 543 -6.12 37.00 22.68
CA PRO A 543 -5.43 36.07 21.80
C PRO A 543 -4.08 36.61 21.29
N PRO A 544 -3.12 35.73 20.98
CA PRO A 544 -1.86 36.12 20.37
C PRO A 544 -2.05 36.92 19.08
N PRO A 545 -1.12 37.81 18.71
CA PRO A 545 -1.22 38.60 17.48
C PRO A 545 -1.39 37.70 16.25
N GLY A 546 -2.50 37.86 15.52
CA GLY A 546 -2.82 37.07 14.32
C GLY A 546 -3.47 35.71 14.57
N ALA A 547 -3.79 35.36 15.82
CA ALA A 547 -4.59 34.19 16.16
C ALA A 547 -6.06 34.57 16.40
N ASP A 548 -6.98 33.71 15.97
CA ASP A 548 -8.40 33.83 16.29
C ASP A 548 -8.66 33.52 17.79
N CYS A 549 -9.86 33.84 18.28
CA CYS A 549 -10.27 33.46 19.63
C CYS A 549 -10.21 31.93 19.82
N PRO A 550 -9.94 31.43 21.04
CA PRO A 550 -10.03 30.00 21.34
C PRO A 550 -11.39 29.44 20.96
N VAL A 551 -11.42 28.28 20.31
CA VAL A 551 -12.68 27.65 19.94
C VAL A 551 -13.46 27.25 21.20
N PRO A 552 -14.77 27.52 21.28
CA PRO A 552 -15.58 27.30 22.49
C PRO A 552 -15.55 25.85 22.99
N ARG A 553 -15.43 24.89 22.06
CA ARG A 553 -15.27 23.46 22.36
C ARG A 553 -14.02 23.18 23.18
N VAL A 554 -12.92 23.91 22.95
CA VAL A 554 -11.68 23.77 23.72
C VAL A 554 -11.88 24.24 25.16
N VAL A 555 -12.48 25.42 25.34
CA VAL A 555 -12.76 26.02 26.66
C VAL A 555 -13.68 25.12 27.48
N THR A 556 -14.79 24.67 26.89
CA THR A 556 -15.75 23.77 27.55
C THR A 556 -15.16 22.39 27.86
N SER A 557 -14.21 21.90 27.05
CA SER A 557 -13.50 20.64 27.31
C SER A 557 -12.51 20.78 28.46
N LEU A 558 -11.77 21.89 28.54
CA LEU A 558 -10.91 22.22 29.69
C LEU A 558 -11.72 22.30 30.99
N MET A 559 -12.83 23.04 30.99
CA MET A 559 -13.73 23.14 32.14
C MET A 559 -14.26 21.77 32.58
N SER A 560 -14.66 20.93 31.61
CA SER A 560 -15.17 19.58 31.88
C SER A 560 -14.08 18.64 32.43
N ALA A 561 -12.85 18.73 31.91
CA ALA A 561 -11.72 17.96 32.40
C ALA A 561 -11.34 18.37 33.83
N LEU A 562 -11.26 19.66 34.13
CA LEU A 562 -11.02 20.16 35.49
C LEU A 562 -12.09 19.71 36.47
N ALA A 563 -13.37 19.78 36.10
CA ALA A 563 -14.47 19.30 36.93
C ALA A 563 -14.39 17.79 37.20
N LYS A 564 -14.03 16.99 36.18
CA LYS A 564 -13.80 15.53 36.34
C LYS A 564 -12.66 15.24 37.30
N LEU A 565 -11.51 15.89 37.13
CA LEU A 565 -10.35 15.72 38.01
C LEU A 565 -10.67 16.14 39.45
N ALA A 566 -11.37 17.26 39.65
CA ALA A 566 -11.80 17.73 40.97
C ALA A 566 -12.80 16.78 41.64
N SER A 567 -13.68 16.13 40.87
CA SER A 567 -14.60 15.11 41.41
C SER A 567 -13.87 13.86 41.93
N ARG A 568 -12.62 13.64 41.52
CA ARG A 568 -11.76 12.52 41.97
C ARG A 568 -10.82 12.90 43.10
N SER A 569 -10.54 14.20 43.26
CA SER A 569 -9.70 14.75 44.32
C SER A 569 -10.37 15.99 44.91
N HIS A 570 -11.16 15.79 45.96
CA HIS A 570 -12.09 16.80 46.50
C HIS A 570 -11.41 18.11 46.95
N ASP A 571 -10.13 18.08 47.30
CA ASP A 571 -9.34 19.27 47.65
C ASP A 571 -9.25 20.30 46.50
N LEU A 572 -9.49 19.86 45.25
CA LEU A 572 -9.47 20.71 44.06
C LEU A 572 -10.82 21.38 43.77
N ILE A 573 -11.92 20.89 44.37
CA ILE A 573 -13.28 21.40 44.13
C ILE A 573 -13.39 22.93 44.37
N PRO A 574 -12.85 23.50 45.46
CA PRO A 574 -12.94 24.94 45.69
C PRO A 574 -12.29 25.78 44.57
N ARG A 575 -11.17 25.31 44.00
CA ARG A 575 -10.41 26.01 42.95
C ARG A 575 -11.22 26.11 41.65
N VAL A 576 -11.70 24.98 41.15
CA VAL A 576 -12.53 24.96 39.93
C VAL A 576 -13.86 25.69 40.15
N SER A 577 -14.47 25.56 41.34
CA SER A 577 -15.74 26.25 41.66
C SER A 577 -15.59 27.77 41.65
N LEU A 578 -14.45 28.29 42.10
CA LEU A 578 -14.14 29.70 42.05
C LEU A 578 -14.11 30.21 40.59
N PHE A 579 -13.41 29.50 39.71
CA PHE A 579 -13.35 29.86 38.29
C PHE A 579 -14.74 29.82 37.63
N LEU A 580 -15.48 28.72 37.80
CA LEU A 580 -16.81 28.55 37.21
C LEU A 580 -17.81 29.60 37.72
N SER A 581 -17.71 29.99 39.00
CA SER A 581 -18.56 31.05 39.55
C SER A 581 -18.26 32.44 38.96
N LYS A 582 -16.99 32.72 38.61
CA LYS A 582 -16.58 33.98 37.97
C LYS A 582 -17.09 34.07 36.54
N LEU A 583 -17.16 32.96 35.79
CA LEU A 583 -17.73 32.95 34.42
C LEU A 583 -19.15 33.54 34.37
N ARG A 584 -19.96 33.34 35.42
CA ARG A 584 -21.31 33.92 35.51
C ARG A 584 -21.34 35.45 35.51
N THR A 585 -20.26 36.07 35.99
CA THR A 585 -20.14 37.54 36.00
C THR A 585 -19.65 38.10 34.66
N VAL A 586 -19.08 37.24 33.81
CA VAL A 586 -18.52 37.62 32.50
C VAL A 586 -19.63 38.06 31.53
N THR A 587 -20.75 37.36 31.46
CA THR A 587 -21.91 37.75 30.62
C THR A 587 -22.58 39.06 31.05
N ARG A 588 -22.33 39.52 32.28
CA ARG A 588 -22.83 40.80 32.80
C ARG A 588 -21.88 41.96 32.49
N GLY A 589 -20.65 41.67 32.07
CA GLY A 589 -19.55 42.64 31.91
C GLY A 589 -19.35 43.20 30.49
N GLY A 590 -20.13 42.75 29.51
CA GLY A 590 -19.96 43.12 28.09
C GLY A 590 -19.05 42.14 27.31
N PRO A 591 -18.68 42.49 26.06
CA PRO A 591 -17.93 41.61 25.18
C PRO A 591 -16.54 41.28 25.73
N VAL A 592 -16.11 40.03 25.53
CA VAL A 592 -14.92 39.47 26.17
C VAL A 592 -13.82 39.25 25.14
N ALA A 593 -12.58 39.61 25.47
CA ALA A 593 -11.46 39.56 24.52
C ALA A 593 -11.14 38.15 23.97
N TRP A 594 -11.55 37.08 24.66
CA TRP A 594 -11.29 35.69 24.28
C TRP A 594 -12.51 34.97 23.68
N CYS A 595 -13.65 35.65 23.52
CA CYS A 595 -14.83 35.09 22.90
C CYS A 595 -15.54 36.16 22.07
N SER A 596 -15.46 36.03 20.75
CA SER A 596 -16.04 37.01 19.82
C SER A 596 -17.54 36.82 19.57
N ASP A 597 -18.05 35.60 19.72
CA ASP A 597 -19.45 35.26 19.51
C ASP A 597 -20.20 35.17 20.85
N GLU A 598 -21.34 35.86 20.95
CA GLU A 598 -22.22 35.89 22.12
C GLU A 598 -22.92 34.55 22.33
N GLU A 599 -23.31 33.84 21.26
CA GLU A 599 -23.97 32.52 21.39
C GLU A 599 -23.02 31.50 21.99
N ASP A 600 -21.77 31.50 21.53
CA ASP A 600 -20.70 30.67 22.06
C ASP A 600 -20.39 31.00 23.53
N LEU A 601 -20.34 32.29 23.88
CA LEU A 601 -20.14 32.73 25.25
C LEU A 601 -21.25 32.23 26.17
N VAL A 602 -22.51 32.30 25.72
CA VAL A 602 -23.67 31.76 26.45
C VAL A 602 -23.55 30.25 26.62
N ALA A 603 -23.13 29.51 25.60
CA ALA A 603 -22.93 28.05 25.70
C ALA A 603 -21.83 27.69 26.72
N ILE A 604 -20.70 28.42 26.71
CA ILE A 604 -19.60 28.24 27.67
C ILE A 604 -20.08 28.51 29.09
N VAL A 605 -20.80 29.61 29.32
CA VAL A 605 -21.27 30.01 30.64
C VAL A 605 -22.32 29.04 31.16
N THR A 606 -23.27 28.63 30.31
CA THR A 606 -24.27 27.62 30.64
C THR A 606 -23.60 26.31 31.08
N ARG A 607 -22.60 25.86 30.31
CA ARG A 607 -21.82 24.67 30.67
C ARG A 607 -21.08 24.85 32.00
N GLY A 608 -20.55 26.04 32.26
CA GLY A 608 -19.90 26.36 33.53
C GLY A 608 -20.85 26.31 34.73
N GLU A 609 -22.08 26.83 34.58
CA GLU A 609 -23.11 26.79 35.62
C GLU A 609 -23.58 25.35 35.91
N GLU A 610 -23.71 24.50 34.90
CA GLU A 610 -24.00 23.07 35.05
C GLU A 610 -22.93 22.37 35.89
N LEU A 611 -21.66 22.54 35.51
CA LEU A 611 -20.52 21.92 36.19
C LEU A 611 -20.38 22.44 37.63
N TRP A 612 -20.55 23.75 37.84
CA TRP A 612 -20.52 24.35 39.17
C TRP A 612 -21.64 23.80 40.07
N SER A 613 -22.84 23.66 39.51
CA SER A 613 -23.99 23.12 40.24
C SER A 613 -23.79 21.65 40.62
N LEU A 614 -23.20 20.84 39.74
CA LEU A 614 -22.85 19.45 40.02
C LEU A 614 -21.82 19.34 41.15
N LEU A 615 -20.77 20.16 41.12
CA LEU A 615 -19.67 20.09 42.10
C LEU A 615 -20.06 20.47 43.53
N LYS A 616 -21.23 21.11 43.74
CA LYS A 616 -21.80 21.34 45.09
C LYS A 616 -22.16 20.05 45.82
N ALA A 617 -22.37 18.96 45.08
CA ALA A 617 -22.63 17.63 45.62
C ALA A 617 -21.54 16.65 45.14
N PRO A 618 -20.38 16.57 45.81
CA PRO A 618 -19.20 15.83 45.32
C PRO A 618 -19.48 14.37 44.97
N GLY A 619 -20.26 13.65 45.80
CA GLY A 619 -20.63 12.25 45.52
C GLY A 619 -21.48 12.09 44.25
N VAL A 620 -22.39 13.04 43.99
CA VAL A 620 -23.19 13.07 42.75
C VAL A 620 -22.29 13.43 41.57
N ALA A 621 -21.44 14.44 41.71
CA ALA A 621 -20.49 14.86 40.70
C ALA A 621 -19.59 13.70 40.26
N GLN A 622 -19.03 12.94 41.20
CA GLN A 622 -18.20 11.78 40.90
C GLN A 622 -18.98 10.72 40.09
N SER A 623 -20.24 10.43 40.47
CA SER A 623 -21.07 9.44 39.76
C SER A 623 -21.50 9.89 38.36
N VAL A 624 -21.73 11.18 38.14
CA VAL A 624 -22.20 11.75 36.87
C VAL A 624 -21.03 12.01 35.91
N LEU A 625 -19.92 12.55 36.43
CA LEU A 625 -18.75 12.93 35.63
C LEU A 625 -17.79 11.76 35.40
N THR A 626 -17.82 10.76 36.28
CA THR A 626 -16.99 9.55 36.19
C THR A 626 -17.86 8.30 36.42
N PRO A 627 -18.81 7.99 35.52
CA PRO A 627 -19.71 6.87 35.70
C PRO A 627 -18.94 5.53 35.75
N PRO A 628 -19.26 4.61 36.67
CA PRO A 628 -18.65 3.29 36.70
C PRO A 628 -18.81 2.54 35.37
N ALA A 629 -17.80 1.76 34.96
CA ALA A 629 -17.83 0.98 33.71
C ALA A 629 -19.05 0.03 33.60
N LEU A 630 -19.61 -0.37 34.74
CA LEU A 630 -20.82 -1.17 34.79
C LEU A 630 -22.04 -0.42 34.22
N VAL A 631 -22.15 0.91 34.44
CA VAL A 631 -23.22 1.80 33.91
C VAL A 631 -23.29 1.78 32.38
N THR A 632 -22.14 1.60 31.73
CA THR A 632 -22.03 1.52 30.27
C THR A 632 -22.33 0.13 29.70
N SER A 633 -22.58 -0.87 30.55
CA SER A 633 -23.04 -2.19 30.11
C SER A 633 -24.58 -2.19 29.90
N PRO A 634 -25.09 -2.83 28.83
CA PRO A 634 -26.54 -2.90 28.57
C PRO A 634 -27.33 -3.65 29.67
N GLN A 635 -26.64 -4.27 30.64
CA GLN A 635 -27.25 -4.97 31.77
C GLN A 635 -27.82 -4.01 32.83
N TRP A 636 -27.31 -2.77 32.92
CA TRP A 636 -27.87 -1.75 33.83
C TRP A 636 -29.31 -1.35 33.51
N HIS A 637 -29.77 -1.62 32.29
CA HIS A 637 -31.14 -1.36 31.86
C HIS A 637 -32.14 -2.47 32.26
N ARG A 638 -31.68 -3.60 32.79
CA ARG A 638 -32.54 -4.75 33.14
C ARG A 638 -32.91 -4.82 34.62
N ASP A 639 -32.20 -4.12 35.49
CA ASP A 639 -32.42 -4.20 36.92
C ASP A 639 -33.45 -3.15 37.39
N THR A 640 -34.62 -3.63 37.81
CA THR A 640 -35.81 -2.80 38.05
C THR A 640 -35.66 -1.87 39.25
N ASN A 641 -34.69 -2.15 40.13
CA ASN A 641 -34.41 -1.38 41.34
C ASN A 641 -33.41 -0.23 41.12
N VAL A 642 -32.58 -0.28 40.08
CA VAL A 642 -31.52 0.73 39.81
C VAL A 642 -31.96 1.79 38.79
N ALA A 643 -33.02 1.52 38.02
CA ALA A 643 -33.68 2.47 37.11
C ALA A 643 -34.36 3.67 37.81
N MET A 644 -34.23 3.80 39.14
CA MET A 644 -34.85 4.87 39.93
C MET A 644 -34.40 6.27 39.46
N LEU A 645 -33.13 6.44 39.07
CA LEU A 645 -32.57 7.73 38.65
C LEU A 645 -33.12 8.20 37.29
N LEU A 646 -33.39 7.26 36.37
CA LEU A 646 -34.04 7.53 35.09
C LEU A 646 -35.55 7.73 35.24
N ARG A 647 -36.20 6.97 36.13
CA ARG A 647 -37.61 7.18 36.49
C ARG A 647 -37.84 8.52 37.18
N LEU A 648 -36.92 8.93 38.06
CA LEU A 648 -36.95 10.26 38.68
C LEU A 648 -36.81 11.35 37.63
N ARG A 649 -35.88 11.20 36.66
CA ARG A 649 -35.72 12.14 35.54
C ARG A 649 -36.99 12.26 34.68
N ALA A 650 -37.62 11.14 34.36
CA ALA A 650 -38.87 11.11 33.61
C ALA A 650 -40.05 11.71 34.42
N LEU A 651 -40.11 11.45 35.72
CA LEU A 651 -41.11 12.03 36.63
C LEU A 651 -40.93 13.54 36.81
N THR A 652 -39.70 14.04 36.97
CA THR A 652 -39.45 15.50 37.03
C THR A 652 -39.86 16.21 35.75
N ASN A 653 -39.68 15.59 34.59
CA ASN A 653 -40.11 16.16 33.31
C ASN A 653 -41.64 16.17 33.15
N LEU A 654 -42.34 15.25 33.82
CA LEU A 654 -43.81 15.21 33.85
C LEU A 654 -44.41 16.17 34.89
N THR A 655 -43.67 16.52 35.95
CA THR A 655 -44.14 17.45 36.98
C THR A 655 -43.77 18.92 36.69
N HIS A 656 -42.93 19.19 35.68
CA HIS A 656 -42.55 20.56 35.28
C HIS A 656 -43.34 21.11 34.08
N SER A 657 -44.48 20.51 33.72
CA SER A 657 -45.46 21.21 32.88
C SER A 657 -46.32 22.15 33.74
N GLN A 658 -45.76 23.30 34.11
CA GLN A 658 -46.49 24.56 34.36
C GLN A 658 -45.52 25.74 34.35
#